data_AF-A0A9N9SP42-F1
#
_entry.id   AF-A0A9N9SP42-F1
#
_cell.length_a   1.000
_cell.length_b   1.000
_cell.length_c   1.000
_cell.angle_alpha   90.00
_cell.angle_beta   90.00
_cell.angle_gamma   90.00
#
_symmetry.space_group_name_H-M   'P 1'
#
loop_
_entity.id
_entity.type
_entity.pdbx_description
1 polymer ?
#
loop_
_entity_poly.entity_id
_entity_poly.type
_entity_poly.pdbx_seq_one_letter_code
_entity_poly.pdbx_strand_id
1 'polypeptide(L)'
;MFRTQPIAKGDVRTNQNPQLTVTTIVWMREHNRIANELLKLNPTWDDERIFQTARAINIAQWQHITYYELLPLYAGYEALVENGVIYKAYYNAYIDDYDENVKPSIYNEAAHGALRQFHSLIAGKMGLFNENGCRYDDLVLRDHLHRPVALEKSNVFDGLVRGLFLQPSMPSDIYYDSDFTRHMFMRYLIFGQDTKSIDIQRSRDHGLPTYNDMRVLCGLKRATTFEDFLDVMTKERLQELQLFYKNVDDVEYIVGLAAETNVKGTLAGPTALCVIYRQFKAIRQADRFWYENKSAGFTPAQLRQIRKANVARILCDNTKDILRIQPKAFVEPSIGSIDGVCNNLDHPNWGTQYSVYDRLIPARYGNNNSIAHCGNGDPLPNARCVSTVIFSDETYPDPELTAYAAQYGQIIAHDMGQNFLTGDPLSCCNTWLGHWDEPPDDCISITVPDDDYHYTDLNASCMSVLRTVTNRQLECSLYLPDTAQLSAVTAYLDLSLIYGNTEDICMKLRTLEGGLLKLETRNQREWFPESTERDMFCPLLNENELCYHTGRLIQNYKEISDPRVDQNPPLCITHLLWAREHNRVARRLGHLNPHWSDEEIFKIARTIVIAEYQHIAYYELLPYYMGEYNLLESRILYYTDDFINDYNASMRPHVFNEHSQAAFRHFHSLVPGLLSLVDASGCPYRSIVMRDYINRPGVLEKGDYLDSIIRGMVTQPALTPDAYCDPEDVEKLISLYDHPDDIDLIVGVLWSEGFMELWQVPHIYASCLNNFTELG
;
A
#
# COMPACT_ATOMS: atom_id res chain seq x y z
N MET A 1 -9.44 -52.32 11.11
CA MET A 1 -9.77 -52.05 9.70
C MET A 1 -10.16 -50.59 9.59
N PHE A 2 -9.29 -49.72 9.10
CA PHE A 2 -9.69 -48.34 8.76
C PHE A 2 -10.50 -48.39 7.46
N ARG A 3 -11.72 -47.84 7.46
CA ARG A 3 -12.51 -47.65 6.25
C ARG A 3 -11.71 -46.77 5.30
N THR A 4 -11.34 -47.30 4.13
CA THR A 4 -10.67 -46.57 3.04
C THR A 4 -11.62 -46.36 1.86
N GLN A 5 -12.91 -46.14 2.14
CA GLN A 5 -13.87 -45.93 1.06
C GLN A 5 -13.75 -44.51 0.50
N PRO A 6 -13.58 -44.33 -0.83
CA PRO A 6 -13.60 -43.02 -1.45
C PRO A 6 -15.00 -42.39 -1.37
N ILE A 7 -15.05 -41.06 -1.28
CA ILE A 7 -16.31 -40.29 -1.31
C ILE A 7 -16.94 -40.40 -2.72
N ALA A 8 -18.26 -40.66 -2.77
CA ALA A 8 -19.07 -40.81 -3.99
C ALA A 8 -19.66 -39.47 -4.49
N LYS A 9 -19.76 -39.30 -5.82
CA LYS A 9 -19.59 -37.99 -6.49
C LYS A 9 -19.66 -38.10 -8.02
N GLY A 10 -19.58 -36.96 -8.73
CA GLY A 10 -19.54 -36.87 -10.20
C GLY A 10 -18.14 -36.82 -10.85
N ASP A 11 -17.11 -36.25 -10.20
CA ASP A 11 -15.74 -36.15 -10.76
C ASP A 11 -14.76 -37.08 -10.03
N VAL A 12 -14.08 -37.95 -10.77
CA VAL A 12 -13.09 -38.90 -10.22
C VAL A 12 -11.93 -38.20 -9.48
N ARG A 13 -11.62 -36.94 -9.83
CA ARG A 13 -10.53 -36.14 -9.27
C ARG A 13 -10.84 -35.50 -7.93
N THR A 14 -12.10 -35.41 -7.47
CA THR A 14 -12.42 -34.77 -6.17
C THR A 14 -11.56 -35.26 -5.01
N ASN A 15 -11.16 -36.54 -5.01
CA ASN A 15 -10.37 -37.12 -3.93
C ASN A 15 -8.87 -36.85 -4.07
N GLN A 16 -8.41 -36.16 -5.12
CA GLN A 16 -7.00 -35.97 -5.45
C GLN A 16 -6.24 -35.29 -4.32
N ASN A 17 -6.78 -34.21 -3.75
CA ASN A 17 -6.24 -33.57 -2.55
C ASN A 17 -7.39 -33.10 -1.62
N PRO A 18 -7.10 -32.89 -0.31
CA PRO A 18 -8.10 -32.48 0.68
C PRO A 18 -8.82 -31.16 0.35
N GLN A 19 -8.10 -30.12 -0.10
CA GLN A 19 -8.69 -28.82 -0.43
C GLN A 19 -9.74 -28.94 -1.55
N LEU A 20 -9.46 -29.71 -2.61
CA LEU A 20 -10.40 -29.98 -3.69
C LEU A 20 -11.64 -30.73 -3.20
N THR A 21 -11.46 -31.70 -2.30
CA THR A 21 -12.58 -32.42 -1.68
C THR A 21 -13.46 -31.48 -0.85
N VAL A 22 -12.85 -30.62 -0.03
CA VAL A 22 -13.54 -29.63 0.82
C VAL A 22 -14.36 -28.68 -0.05
N THR A 23 -13.75 -28.07 -1.07
CA THR A 23 -14.45 -27.16 -1.99
C THR A 23 -15.62 -27.85 -2.68
N THR A 24 -15.44 -29.11 -3.13
CA THR A 24 -16.54 -29.87 -3.75
C THR A 24 -17.70 -30.10 -2.78
N ILE A 25 -17.43 -30.41 -1.51
CA ILE A 25 -18.45 -30.60 -0.48
C ILE A 25 -19.20 -29.29 -0.21
N VAL A 26 -18.50 -28.16 -0.12
CA VAL A 26 -19.11 -26.84 0.06
C VAL A 26 -20.11 -26.53 -1.04
N TRP A 27 -19.75 -26.75 -2.30
CA TRP A 27 -20.65 -26.51 -3.45
C TRP A 27 -21.82 -27.50 -3.54
N MET A 28 -21.64 -28.73 -3.07
CA MET A 28 -22.74 -29.69 -2.93
C MET A 28 -23.72 -29.26 -1.83
N ARG A 29 -23.20 -28.74 -0.70
CA ARG A 29 -24.02 -28.21 0.38
C ARG A 29 -24.81 -26.98 -0.08
N GLU A 30 -24.21 -26.10 -0.90
CA GLU A 30 -24.90 -24.90 -1.38
C GLU A 30 -26.12 -25.27 -2.24
N HIS A 31 -25.95 -26.24 -3.15
CA HIS A 31 -27.08 -26.78 -3.91
C HIS A 31 -28.22 -27.25 -3.00
N ASN A 32 -27.90 -28.07 -1.99
CA ASN A 32 -28.91 -28.63 -1.08
C ASN A 32 -29.55 -27.54 -0.20
N ARG A 33 -28.79 -26.53 0.20
CA ARG A 33 -29.30 -25.37 0.93
C ARG A 33 -30.32 -24.61 0.07
N ILE A 34 -29.98 -24.31 -1.19
CA ILE A 34 -30.90 -23.65 -2.13
C ILE A 34 -32.16 -24.50 -2.34
N ALA A 35 -32.02 -25.81 -2.55
CA ALA A 35 -33.16 -26.71 -2.72
C ALA A 35 -34.11 -26.68 -1.52
N ASN A 36 -33.56 -26.70 -0.30
CA ASN A 36 -34.35 -26.61 0.94
C ASN A 36 -35.11 -25.28 1.05
N GLU A 37 -34.49 -24.15 0.70
CA GLU A 37 -35.16 -22.86 0.71
C GLU A 37 -36.23 -22.74 -0.39
N LEU A 38 -35.97 -23.30 -1.59
CA LEU A 38 -36.94 -23.35 -2.67
C LEU A 38 -38.18 -24.18 -2.29
N LEU A 39 -37.99 -25.31 -1.61
CA LEU A 39 -39.09 -26.14 -1.10
C LEU A 39 -39.96 -25.39 -0.09
N LYS A 40 -39.34 -24.62 0.82
CA LYS A 40 -40.08 -23.78 1.79
C LYS A 40 -40.88 -22.68 1.10
N LEU A 41 -40.30 -22.03 0.10
CA LEU A 41 -40.93 -20.94 -0.65
C LEU A 41 -41.99 -21.46 -1.63
N ASN A 42 -41.84 -22.68 -2.15
CA ASN A 42 -42.73 -23.27 -3.15
C ASN A 42 -43.14 -24.70 -2.76
N PRO A 43 -44.02 -24.88 -1.74
CA PRO A 43 -44.37 -26.21 -1.23
C PRO A 43 -45.09 -27.13 -2.24
N THR A 44 -45.57 -26.58 -3.36
CA THR A 44 -46.29 -27.32 -4.40
C THR A 44 -45.39 -27.77 -5.56
N TRP A 45 -44.11 -27.43 -5.57
CA TRP A 45 -43.18 -27.90 -6.60
C TRP A 45 -42.81 -29.37 -6.35
N ASP A 46 -42.62 -30.12 -7.43
CA ASP A 46 -42.06 -31.47 -7.34
C ASP A 46 -40.54 -31.44 -7.17
N ASP A 47 -39.98 -32.60 -6.80
CA ASP A 47 -38.55 -32.75 -6.50
C ASP A 47 -37.67 -32.40 -7.72
N GLU A 48 -38.06 -32.84 -8.92
CA GLU A 48 -37.31 -32.57 -10.15
C GLU A 48 -37.22 -31.07 -10.44
N ARG A 49 -38.34 -30.32 -10.31
CA ARG A 49 -38.34 -28.87 -10.50
C ARG A 49 -37.48 -28.17 -9.47
N ILE A 50 -37.54 -28.58 -8.19
CA ILE A 50 -36.70 -28.03 -7.13
C ILE A 50 -35.23 -28.29 -7.44
N PHE A 51 -34.86 -29.52 -7.79
CA PHE A 51 -33.50 -29.91 -8.13
C PHE A 51 -32.94 -29.11 -9.30
N GLN A 52 -33.66 -29.04 -10.43
CA GLN A 52 -33.17 -28.30 -11.61
C GLN A 52 -33.07 -26.80 -11.34
N THR A 53 -33.98 -26.23 -10.55
CA THR A 53 -33.93 -24.81 -10.19
C THR A 53 -32.76 -24.52 -9.25
N ALA A 54 -32.55 -25.36 -8.23
CA ALA A 54 -31.40 -25.25 -7.33
C ALA A 54 -30.07 -25.40 -8.08
N ARG A 55 -30.00 -26.38 -9.01
CA ARG A 55 -28.86 -26.58 -9.91
C ARG A 55 -28.57 -25.35 -10.77
N ALA A 56 -29.59 -24.74 -11.37
CA ALA A 56 -29.43 -23.54 -12.19
C ALA A 56 -28.87 -22.37 -11.38
N ILE A 57 -29.39 -22.12 -10.17
CA ILE A 57 -28.91 -21.04 -9.29
C ILE A 57 -27.47 -21.32 -8.84
N ASN A 58 -27.17 -22.56 -8.42
CA ASN A 58 -25.82 -22.94 -7.97
C ASN A 58 -24.77 -22.79 -9.08
N ILE A 59 -25.11 -23.18 -10.32
CA ILE A 59 -24.25 -22.97 -11.50
C ILE A 59 -24.04 -21.47 -11.75
N ALA A 60 -25.10 -20.66 -11.65
CA ALA A 60 -25.01 -19.22 -11.85
C ALA A 60 -24.12 -18.53 -10.81
N GLN A 61 -24.20 -18.93 -9.54
CA GLN A 61 -23.30 -18.45 -8.49
C GLN A 61 -21.84 -18.83 -8.78
N TRP A 62 -21.59 -20.09 -9.15
CA TRP A 62 -20.24 -20.56 -9.52
C TRP A 62 -19.66 -19.78 -10.71
N GLN A 63 -20.46 -19.60 -11.77
CA GLN A 63 -20.09 -18.84 -12.96
C GLN A 63 -19.80 -17.37 -12.62
N HIS A 64 -20.65 -16.73 -11.82
CA HIS A 64 -20.47 -15.34 -11.40
C HIS A 64 -19.16 -15.18 -10.61
N ILE A 65 -18.94 -16.00 -9.57
CA ILE A 65 -17.72 -15.96 -8.75
C ILE A 65 -16.46 -16.22 -9.60
N THR A 66 -16.52 -17.17 -10.53
CA THR A 66 -15.39 -17.47 -11.41
C THR A 66 -15.01 -16.25 -12.25
N TYR A 67 -15.99 -15.60 -12.90
CA TYR A 67 -15.73 -14.52 -13.86
C TYR A 67 -15.51 -13.15 -13.21
N TYR A 68 -16.17 -12.86 -12.09
CA TYR A 68 -16.18 -11.54 -11.46
C TYR A 68 -15.39 -11.46 -10.14
N GLU A 69 -14.94 -12.59 -9.58
CA GLU A 69 -14.11 -12.61 -8.36
C GLU A 69 -12.73 -13.23 -8.63
N LEU A 70 -12.66 -14.44 -9.22
CA LEU A 70 -11.38 -15.14 -9.46
C LEU A 70 -10.61 -14.62 -10.68
N LEU A 71 -11.25 -14.56 -11.86
CA LEU A 71 -10.56 -14.12 -13.08
C LEU A 71 -9.97 -12.71 -12.99
N PRO A 72 -10.61 -11.71 -12.36
CA PRO A 72 -10.02 -10.38 -12.22
C PRO A 72 -8.69 -10.37 -11.45
N LEU A 73 -8.53 -11.26 -10.47
CA LEU A 73 -7.27 -11.41 -9.72
C LEU A 73 -6.18 -12.07 -10.58
N TYR A 74 -6.56 -13.09 -11.37
CA TYR A 74 -5.60 -13.83 -12.19
C TYR A 74 -5.20 -13.09 -13.47
N ALA A 75 -6.15 -12.41 -14.12
CA ALA A 75 -6.01 -11.87 -15.46
C ALA A 75 -6.23 -10.35 -15.58
N GLY A 76 -6.55 -9.65 -14.49
CA GLY A 76 -6.78 -8.20 -14.50
C GLY A 76 -8.19 -7.83 -14.97
N TYR A 77 -8.87 -7.00 -14.17
CA TYR A 77 -10.26 -6.60 -14.43
C TYR A 77 -10.43 -5.84 -15.75
N GLU A 78 -9.61 -4.81 -15.98
CA GLU A 78 -9.70 -3.94 -17.16
C GLU A 78 -9.49 -4.74 -18.45
N ALA A 79 -8.46 -5.58 -18.48
CA ALA A 79 -8.15 -6.43 -19.63
C ALA A 79 -9.29 -7.43 -19.94
N LEU A 80 -9.95 -7.98 -18.92
CA LEU A 80 -11.13 -8.84 -19.13
C LEU A 80 -12.30 -8.09 -19.76
N VAL A 81 -12.52 -6.83 -19.37
CA VAL A 81 -13.55 -5.97 -19.96
C VAL A 81 -13.20 -5.62 -21.41
N GLU A 82 -11.97 -5.19 -21.67
CA GLU A 82 -11.49 -4.82 -23.01
C GLU A 82 -11.56 -5.99 -23.98
N ASN A 83 -11.22 -7.20 -23.52
CA ASN A 83 -11.30 -8.41 -24.34
C ASN A 83 -12.73 -8.94 -24.48
N GLY A 84 -13.72 -8.35 -23.79
CA GLY A 84 -15.13 -8.79 -23.80
C GLY A 84 -15.35 -10.14 -23.12
N VAL A 85 -14.49 -10.49 -22.16
CA VAL A 85 -14.67 -11.67 -21.30
C VAL A 85 -15.74 -11.40 -20.26
N ILE A 86 -15.74 -10.19 -19.69
CA ILE A 86 -16.76 -9.68 -18.75
C ILE A 86 -17.19 -8.26 -19.15
N TYR A 87 -18.15 -7.69 -18.43
CA TYR A 87 -18.65 -6.34 -18.68
C TYR A 87 -18.68 -5.51 -17.40
N LYS A 88 -18.59 -4.17 -17.53
CA LYS A 88 -18.82 -3.26 -16.40
C LYS A 88 -20.24 -3.45 -15.87
N ALA A 89 -20.40 -3.45 -14.55
CA ALA A 89 -21.62 -3.91 -13.89
C ALA A 89 -22.86 -3.08 -14.27
N TYR A 90 -23.78 -3.70 -15.03
CA TYR A 90 -25.13 -3.16 -15.25
C TYR A 90 -26.13 -3.92 -14.40
N TYR A 91 -26.39 -3.44 -13.18
CA TYR A 91 -27.24 -4.10 -12.19
C TYR A 91 -28.66 -4.45 -12.69
N ASN A 92 -29.14 -3.81 -13.76
CA ASN A 92 -30.52 -3.97 -14.25
C ASN A 92 -30.63 -4.56 -15.67
N ALA A 93 -29.53 -4.99 -16.30
CA ALA A 93 -29.53 -5.49 -17.67
C ALA A 93 -29.07 -6.95 -17.78
N TYR A 94 -29.66 -7.63 -18.76
CA TYR A 94 -29.14 -8.86 -19.35
C TYR A 94 -27.88 -8.56 -20.15
N ILE A 95 -27.03 -9.59 -20.30
CA ILE A 95 -25.90 -9.56 -21.22
C ILE A 95 -26.18 -10.64 -22.25
N ASP A 96 -26.89 -10.26 -23.32
CA ASP A 96 -27.34 -11.15 -24.38
C ASP A 96 -26.36 -11.13 -25.56
N ASP A 97 -25.14 -11.62 -25.34
CA ASP A 97 -24.08 -11.68 -26.36
C ASP A 97 -23.76 -13.11 -26.82
N TYR A 98 -24.72 -14.01 -26.64
CA TYR A 98 -24.64 -15.37 -27.17
C TYR A 98 -24.42 -15.38 -28.69
N ASP A 99 -23.42 -16.15 -29.14
CA ASP A 99 -23.12 -16.33 -30.56
C ASP A 99 -23.03 -17.83 -30.90
N GLU A 100 -23.97 -18.29 -31.73
CA GLU A 100 -24.05 -19.69 -32.19
C GLU A 100 -22.87 -20.11 -33.08
N ASN A 101 -22.13 -19.15 -33.65
CA ASN A 101 -20.98 -19.41 -34.51
C ASN A 101 -19.67 -19.59 -33.72
N VAL A 102 -19.66 -19.22 -32.43
CA VAL A 102 -18.51 -19.44 -31.55
C VAL A 102 -18.46 -20.90 -31.14
N LYS A 103 -17.29 -21.53 -31.29
CA LYS A 103 -17.07 -22.93 -30.92
C LYS A 103 -16.72 -23.02 -29.43
N PRO A 104 -17.49 -23.74 -28.60
CA PRO A 104 -17.25 -23.84 -27.15
C PRO A 104 -16.14 -24.85 -26.79
N SER A 105 -15.37 -25.35 -27.76
CA SER A 105 -14.33 -26.34 -27.49
C SER A 105 -13.23 -25.75 -26.63
N ILE A 106 -12.72 -26.55 -25.69
CA ILE A 106 -11.54 -26.17 -24.90
C ILE A 106 -10.31 -26.26 -25.81
N TYR A 107 -9.58 -25.16 -25.94
CA TYR A 107 -8.30 -25.08 -26.61
C TYR A 107 -7.27 -25.96 -25.88
N ASN A 108 -6.49 -26.71 -26.65
CA ASN A 108 -5.45 -27.57 -26.09
C ASN A 108 -4.41 -26.73 -25.34
N GLU A 109 -4.09 -25.55 -25.88
CA GLU A 109 -3.18 -24.55 -25.33
C GLU A 109 -3.66 -23.98 -23.98
N ALA A 110 -4.98 -23.94 -23.78
CA ALA A 110 -5.56 -23.54 -22.50
C ALA A 110 -5.47 -24.69 -21.48
N ALA A 111 -5.92 -25.90 -21.84
CA ALA A 111 -5.99 -27.05 -20.92
C ALA A 111 -4.63 -27.65 -20.54
N HIS A 112 -3.66 -27.61 -21.44
CA HIS A 112 -2.34 -28.24 -21.27
C HIS A 112 -1.19 -27.23 -21.15
N GLY A 113 -1.48 -25.93 -21.22
CA GLY A 113 -0.50 -24.85 -21.00
C GLY A 113 -0.99 -23.83 -19.98
N ALA A 114 -1.78 -22.84 -20.42
CA ALA A 114 -2.09 -21.65 -19.61
C ALA A 114 -2.72 -21.99 -18.24
N LEU A 115 -3.70 -22.91 -18.18
CA LEU A 115 -4.33 -23.30 -16.91
C LEU A 115 -3.41 -24.13 -15.98
N ARG A 116 -2.22 -24.55 -16.45
CA ARG A 116 -1.24 -25.26 -15.61
C ARG A 116 -0.40 -24.33 -14.76
N GLN A 117 -0.41 -23.02 -15.02
CA GLN A 117 0.20 -22.03 -14.12
C GLN A 117 -0.44 -22.07 -12.72
N PHE A 118 -1.72 -22.40 -12.58
CA PHE A 118 -2.35 -22.57 -11.25
C PHE A 118 -1.67 -23.63 -10.37
N HIS A 119 -0.88 -24.55 -10.95
CA HIS A 119 -0.14 -25.53 -10.16
C HIS A 119 1.01 -24.90 -9.34
N SER A 120 1.55 -23.73 -9.71
CA SER A 120 2.60 -23.06 -8.91
C SER A 120 2.02 -22.50 -7.60
N LEU A 121 0.73 -22.15 -7.58
CA LEU A 121 0.04 -21.59 -6.40
C LEU A 121 -0.22 -22.61 -5.28
N ILE A 122 0.00 -23.91 -5.53
CA ILE A 122 -0.32 -25.00 -4.61
C ILE A 122 0.77 -25.14 -3.55
N ALA A 123 0.38 -25.02 -2.28
CA ALA A 123 1.26 -25.28 -1.14
C ALA A 123 1.31 -26.78 -0.79
N GLY A 124 2.49 -27.30 -0.40
CA GLY A 124 2.65 -28.67 0.07
C GLY A 124 2.11 -28.92 1.49
N LYS A 125 1.83 -27.86 2.25
CA LYS A 125 1.18 -27.93 3.56
C LYS A 125 -0.13 -27.15 3.56
N MET A 126 -1.17 -27.76 4.09
CA MET A 126 -2.50 -27.18 4.28
C MET A 126 -2.74 -27.01 5.77
N GLY A 127 -2.71 -25.76 6.25
CA GLY A 127 -2.93 -25.40 7.64
C GLY A 127 -4.37 -25.62 8.08
N LEU A 128 -4.53 -26.08 9.32
CA LEU A 128 -5.80 -26.22 10.00
C LEU A 128 -5.97 -25.06 10.98
N PHE A 129 -7.09 -24.34 10.88
CA PHE A 129 -7.36 -23.14 11.64
C PHE A 129 -8.56 -23.31 12.56
N ASN A 130 -8.47 -22.79 13.79
CA ASN A 130 -9.58 -22.79 14.72
C ASN A 130 -10.53 -21.59 14.44
N GLU A 131 -11.60 -21.47 15.24
CA GLU A 131 -12.61 -20.40 15.10
C GLU A 131 -12.06 -18.98 15.28
N ASN A 132 -10.93 -18.84 15.98
CA ASN A 132 -10.27 -17.56 16.22
C ASN A 132 -9.31 -17.17 15.09
N GLY A 133 -9.13 -18.03 14.08
CA GLY A 133 -8.17 -17.81 12.99
C GLY A 133 -6.75 -18.24 13.33
N CYS A 134 -6.51 -18.92 14.46
CA CYS A 134 -5.18 -19.43 14.80
C CYS A 134 -4.95 -20.80 14.16
N ARG A 135 -3.78 -20.96 13.54
CA ARG A 135 -3.31 -22.25 13.00
C ARG A 135 -2.92 -23.18 14.13
N TYR A 136 -3.50 -24.38 14.18
CA TYR A 136 -3.24 -25.35 15.26
C TYR A 136 -2.55 -26.64 14.80
N ASP A 137 -2.61 -26.96 13.51
CA ASP A 137 -2.01 -28.17 12.93
C ASP A 137 -1.87 -28.04 11.40
N ASP A 138 -1.19 -29.00 10.77
CA ASP A 138 -0.93 -29.06 9.32
C ASP A 138 -1.26 -30.42 8.72
N LEU A 139 -1.93 -30.40 7.57
CA LEU A 139 -1.98 -31.55 6.67
C LEU A 139 -0.91 -31.43 5.60
N VAL A 140 0.01 -32.39 5.56
CA VAL A 140 1.02 -32.48 4.51
C VAL A 140 0.41 -33.11 3.25
N LEU A 141 0.47 -32.41 2.12
CA LEU A 141 -0.19 -32.81 0.87
C LEU A 141 0.17 -34.23 0.46
N ARG A 142 1.46 -34.59 0.46
CA ARG A 142 1.92 -35.93 0.05
C ARG A 142 1.27 -37.08 0.82
N ASP A 143 0.94 -36.87 2.10
CA ASP A 143 0.39 -37.91 2.97
C ASP A 143 -1.12 -38.12 2.76
N HIS A 144 -1.77 -37.12 2.12
CA HIS A 144 -3.21 -37.01 1.98
C HIS A 144 -3.71 -37.03 0.52
N LEU A 145 -2.82 -37.16 -0.47
CA LEU A 145 -3.20 -37.37 -1.87
C LEU A 145 -4.05 -38.64 -2.03
N HIS A 146 -5.20 -38.53 -2.71
CA HIS A 146 -6.14 -39.64 -2.91
C HIS A 146 -6.65 -40.30 -1.62
N ARG A 147 -6.55 -39.61 -0.47
CA ARG A 147 -6.86 -40.14 0.87
C ARG A 147 -7.75 -39.15 1.66
N PRO A 148 -9.05 -39.07 1.34
CA PRO A 148 -9.96 -38.13 1.98
C PRO A 148 -10.30 -38.45 3.44
N VAL A 149 -9.87 -39.61 3.97
CA VAL A 149 -10.18 -40.07 5.34
C VAL A 149 -9.74 -39.08 6.42
N ALA A 150 -8.75 -38.22 6.14
CA ALA A 150 -8.36 -37.17 7.06
C ALA A 150 -9.50 -36.17 7.36
N LEU A 151 -10.39 -35.94 6.38
CA LEU A 151 -11.52 -35.02 6.50
C LEU A 151 -12.63 -35.52 7.43
N GLU A 152 -12.71 -36.83 7.67
CA GLU A 152 -13.70 -37.42 8.59
C GLU A 152 -13.28 -37.28 10.06
N LYS A 153 -12.02 -36.89 10.33
CA LYS A 153 -11.57 -36.60 11.68
C LYS A 153 -12.20 -35.29 12.16
N SER A 154 -12.56 -35.25 13.46
CA SER A 154 -13.15 -34.04 14.07
C SER A 154 -12.29 -32.81 13.79
N ASN A 155 -12.94 -31.71 13.45
CA ASN A 155 -12.36 -30.37 13.23
C ASN A 155 -11.43 -30.22 12.02
N VAL A 156 -11.02 -31.30 11.33
CA VAL A 156 -10.12 -31.20 10.16
C VAL A 156 -10.84 -30.54 8.97
N PHE A 157 -12.08 -30.94 8.70
CA PHE A 157 -12.87 -30.32 7.63
C PHE A 157 -13.03 -28.81 7.84
N ASP A 158 -13.55 -28.41 9.01
CA ASP A 158 -13.80 -27.00 9.31
C ASP A 158 -12.48 -26.21 9.39
N GLY A 159 -11.41 -26.81 9.93
CA GLY A 159 -10.09 -26.22 9.96
C GLY A 159 -9.48 -25.97 8.59
N LEU A 160 -9.69 -26.88 7.63
CA LEU A 160 -9.27 -26.67 6.24
C LEU A 160 -10.12 -25.62 5.53
N VAL A 161 -11.44 -25.59 5.77
CA VAL A 161 -12.29 -24.54 5.17
C VAL A 161 -11.81 -23.17 5.62
N ARG A 162 -11.48 -22.99 6.91
CA ARG A 162 -10.87 -21.76 7.42
C ARG A 162 -9.51 -21.48 6.76
N GLY A 163 -8.71 -22.52 6.56
CA GLY A 163 -7.46 -22.42 5.81
C GLY A 163 -7.61 -21.95 4.37
N LEU A 164 -8.74 -22.20 3.69
CA LEU A 164 -8.94 -21.75 2.30
C LEU A 164 -8.93 -20.23 2.14
N PHE A 165 -9.25 -19.46 3.18
CA PHE A 165 -9.30 -17.98 3.13
C PHE A 165 -8.37 -17.28 4.13
N LEU A 166 -7.68 -18.05 4.99
CA LEU A 166 -6.68 -17.54 5.94
C LEU A 166 -5.24 -17.90 5.57
N GLN A 167 -5.03 -18.95 4.78
CA GLN A 167 -3.69 -19.35 4.36
C GLN A 167 -3.29 -18.65 3.05
N PRO A 168 -2.10 -18.04 2.98
CA PRO A 168 -1.54 -17.54 1.73
C PRO A 168 -1.36 -18.66 0.70
N SER A 169 -1.56 -18.35 -0.58
CA SER A 169 -1.13 -19.23 -1.68
C SER A 169 0.38 -19.14 -1.88
N MET A 170 0.94 -20.09 -2.63
CA MET A 170 2.29 -19.92 -3.16
C MET A 170 2.29 -18.83 -4.25
N PRO A 171 3.43 -18.17 -4.53
CA PRO A 171 3.54 -17.21 -5.62
C PRO A 171 3.30 -17.83 -6.99
N SER A 172 2.83 -17.02 -7.95
CA SER A 172 2.77 -17.44 -9.36
C SER A 172 4.14 -17.26 -10.02
N ASP A 173 5.00 -18.26 -9.93
CA ASP A 173 6.35 -18.21 -10.49
C ASP A 173 6.86 -19.59 -10.99
N ILE A 174 8.15 -19.68 -11.32
CA ILE A 174 8.79 -20.93 -11.75
C ILE A 174 8.97 -21.95 -10.61
N TYR A 175 8.74 -21.58 -9.36
CA TYR A 175 9.00 -22.43 -8.20
C TYR A 175 7.74 -23.17 -7.78
N TYR A 176 7.92 -24.43 -7.40
CA TYR A 176 6.84 -25.34 -7.05
C TYR A 176 7.23 -26.04 -5.76
N ASP A 177 6.22 -26.34 -4.94
CA ASP A 177 6.46 -27.12 -3.74
C ASP A 177 7.04 -28.51 -4.09
N SER A 178 7.99 -28.96 -3.26
CA SER A 178 8.64 -30.26 -3.40
C SER A 178 7.66 -31.43 -3.37
N ASP A 179 6.52 -31.30 -2.69
CA ASP A 179 5.49 -32.34 -2.68
C ASP A 179 4.83 -32.51 -4.05
N PHE A 180 4.76 -31.44 -4.84
CA PHE A 180 4.18 -31.47 -6.19
C PHE A 180 5.18 -31.95 -7.27
N THR A 181 6.47 -31.81 -7.01
CA THR A 181 7.56 -32.20 -7.93
C THR A 181 8.22 -33.54 -7.58
N ARG A 182 8.12 -34.02 -6.34
CA ARG A 182 8.81 -35.25 -5.89
C ARG A 182 7.88 -36.33 -5.34
N HIS A 183 6.68 -35.97 -4.87
CA HIS A 183 5.82 -36.88 -4.10
C HIS A 183 4.42 -37.09 -4.70
N MET A 184 4.13 -36.50 -5.87
CA MET A 184 2.82 -36.69 -6.51
C MET A 184 2.62 -38.15 -6.93
N PHE A 185 1.41 -38.68 -6.74
CA PHE A 185 1.04 -40.06 -7.09
C PHE A 185 1.86 -41.20 -6.43
N MET A 186 2.58 -40.94 -5.32
CA MET A 186 3.39 -41.93 -4.58
C MET A 186 2.59 -43.11 -3.97
N ARG A 187 1.29 -43.24 -4.26
CA ARG A 187 0.42 -44.32 -3.77
C ARG A 187 0.66 -45.65 -4.48
N TYR A 188 1.07 -45.63 -5.75
CA TYR A 188 1.20 -46.83 -6.59
C TYR A 188 2.65 -47.21 -6.89
N LEU A 189 3.58 -46.30 -6.61
CA LEU A 189 5.00 -46.42 -6.91
C LEU A 189 5.81 -46.20 -5.63
N ILE A 190 6.98 -46.81 -5.56
CA ILE A 190 7.93 -46.59 -4.44
C ILE A 190 8.58 -45.19 -4.49
N PHE A 191 8.32 -44.41 -5.53
CA PHE A 191 8.76 -43.03 -5.75
C PHE A 191 7.58 -42.17 -6.23
N GLY A 192 7.58 -40.86 -5.94
CA GLY A 192 6.59 -39.94 -6.49
C GLY A 192 6.97 -39.46 -7.89
N GLN A 193 6.04 -38.82 -8.59
CA GLN A 193 6.23 -38.30 -9.93
C GLN A 193 6.35 -36.78 -9.93
N ASP A 194 7.11 -36.26 -10.89
CA ASP A 194 7.28 -34.82 -11.09
C ASP A 194 6.17 -34.29 -12.02
N THR A 195 5.28 -33.46 -11.47
CA THR A 195 4.14 -32.97 -12.24
C THR A 195 4.56 -32.03 -13.37
N LYS A 196 5.65 -31.27 -13.24
CA LYS A 196 6.17 -30.43 -14.33
C LYS A 196 6.66 -31.27 -15.50
N SER A 197 7.43 -32.31 -15.20
CA SER A 197 7.94 -33.24 -16.20
C SER A 197 6.78 -33.90 -16.95
N ILE A 198 5.72 -34.26 -16.23
CA ILE A 198 4.48 -34.79 -16.82
C ILE A 198 3.78 -33.73 -17.68
N ASP A 199 3.63 -32.49 -17.22
CA ASP A 199 2.93 -31.44 -17.95
C ASP A 199 3.70 -31.04 -19.24
N ILE A 200 5.04 -31.00 -19.20
CA ILE A 200 5.90 -30.84 -20.39
C ILE A 200 5.71 -32.02 -21.35
N GLN A 201 5.77 -33.25 -20.86
CA GLN A 201 5.65 -34.43 -21.71
C GLN A 201 4.25 -34.57 -22.32
N ARG A 202 3.20 -34.20 -21.57
CA ARG A 202 1.82 -34.11 -22.09
C ARG A 202 1.68 -33.01 -23.13
N SER A 203 2.31 -31.86 -22.93
CA SER A 203 2.32 -30.81 -23.94
C SER A 203 2.89 -31.30 -25.28
N ARG A 204 3.96 -32.11 -25.23
CA ARG A 204 4.53 -32.76 -26.42
C ARG A 204 3.60 -33.81 -27.04
N ASP A 205 2.99 -34.67 -26.23
CA ASP A 205 2.02 -35.70 -26.68
C ASP A 205 0.79 -35.08 -27.36
N HIS A 206 0.28 -33.98 -26.81
CA HIS A 206 -0.83 -33.22 -27.37
C HIS A 206 -0.44 -32.39 -28.61
N GLY A 207 0.85 -32.38 -28.99
CA GLY A 207 1.35 -31.66 -30.16
C GLY A 207 1.14 -30.14 -30.07
N LEU A 208 1.33 -29.56 -28.88
CA LEU A 208 1.19 -28.11 -28.71
C LEU A 208 2.20 -27.35 -29.58
N PRO A 209 1.84 -26.16 -30.09
CA PRO A 209 2.76 -25.31 -30.83
C PRO A 209 3.97 -24.88 -29.99
N THR A 210 4.99 -24.36 -30.67
CA THR A 210 6.16 -23.78 -30.01
C THR A 210 5.77 -22.52 -29.25
N TYR A 211 6.56 -22.13 -28.26
CA TYR A 211 6.36 -20.85 -27.57
C TYR A 211 6.43 -19.67 -28.57
N ASN A 212 7.33 -19.73 -29.54
CA ASN A 212 7.51 -18.66 -30.52
C ASN A 212 6.29 -18.49 -31.45
N ASP A 213 5.63 -19.59 -31.84
CA ASP A 213 4.38 -19.52 -32.60
C ASP A 213 3.24 -18.92 -31.77
N MET A 214 3.16 -19.28 -30.49
CA MET A 214 2.16 -18.74 -29.57
C MET A 214 2.35 -17.25 -29.29
N ARG A 215 3.60 -16.79 -29.18
CA ARG A 215 3.94 -15.37 -29.09
C ARG A 215 3.36 -14.58 -30.26
N VAL A 216 3.61 -15.04 -31.49
CA VAL A 216 3.09 -14.39 -32.70
C VAL A 216 1.57 -14.36 -32.71
N LEU A 217 0.93 -15.49 -32.36
CA LEU A 217 -0.53 -15.58 -32.25
C LEU A 217 -1.10 -14.58 -31.24
N CYS A 218 -0.36 -14.27 -30.18
CA CYS A 218 -0.73 -13.35 -29.12
C CYS A 218 -0.26 -11.90 -29.34
N GLY A 219 0.26 -11.58 -30.54
CA GLY A 219 0.62 -10.23 -30.94
C GLY A 219 2.03 -9.79 -30.51
N LEU A 220 2.83 -10.69 -29.92
CA LEU A 220 4.24 -10.44 -29.64
C LEU A 220 5.08 -10.64 -30.89
N LYS A 221 6.28 -10.04 -30.91
CA LYS A 221 7.22 -10.23 -32.01
C LYS A 221 7.78 -11.64 -31.99
N ARG A 222 7.90 -12.23 -33.19
CA ARG A 222 8.59 -13.50 -33.38
C ARG A 222 10.05 -13.34 -33.00
N ALA A 223 10.54 -14.17 -32.08
CA ALA A 223 11.93 -14.18 -31.71
C ALA A 223 12.76 -14.82 -32.84
N THR A 224 13.92 -14.22 -33.11
CA THR A 224 14.94 -14.73 -34.03
C THR A 224 16.21 -15.12 -33.28
N THR A 225 16.49 -14.45 -32.16
CA THR A 225 17.52 -14.84 -31.19
C THR A 225 16.92 -14.92 -29.80
N PHE A 226 17.61 -15.57 -28.86
CA PHE A 226 17.11 -15.69 -27.49
C PHE A 226 16.89 -14.31 -26.86
N GLU A 227 17.77 -13.34 -27.13
CA GLU A 227 17.70 -11.98 -26.62
C GLU A 227 16.37 -11.29 -26.94
N ASP A 228 15.68 -11.69 -28.02
CA ASP A 228 14.34 -11.18 -28.35
C ASP A 228 13.27 -11.55 -27.32
N PHE A 229 13.51 -12.53 -26.44
CA PHE A 229 12.61 -12.87 -25.31
C PHE A 229 12.71 -11.92 -24.12
N LEU A 230 13.70 -11.02 -24.07
CA LEU A 230 13.84 -10.03 -22.99
C LEU A 230 12.70 -9.00 -22.97
N ASP A 231 11.83 -9.00 -23.98
CA ASP A 231 10.61 -8.19 -23.99
C ASP A 231 9.57 -8.62 -22.94
N VAL A 232 9.61 -9.89 -22.52
CA VAL A 232 8.67 -10.45 -21.53
C VAL A 232 9.34 -11.34 -20.47
N MET A 233 10.64 -11.62 -20.57
CA MET A 233 11.40 -12.48 -19.64
C MET A 233 12.57 -11.74 -19.02
N THR A 234 13.02 -12.20 -17.84
CA THR A 234 14.26 -11.70 -17.23
C THR A 234 15.50 -12.32 -17.87
N LYS A 235 16.65 -11.68 -17.69
CA LYS A 235 17.93 -12.17 -18.21
C LYS A 235 18.32 -13.53 -17.63
N GLU A 236 17.95 -13.79 -16.38
CA GLU A 236 18.21 -15.06 -15.70
C GLU A 236 17.41 -16.20 -16.33
N ARG A 237 16.10 -15.99 -16.58
CA ARG A 237 15.23 -16.97 -17.24
C ARG A 237 15.70 -17.28 -18.66
N LEU A 238 16.18 -16.26 -19.37
CA LEU A 238 16.78 -16.40 -20.69
C LEU A 238 18.05 -17.27 -20.68
N GLN A 239 18.95 -17.03 -19.72
CA GLN A 239 20.16 -17.83 -19.55
C GLN A 239 19.83 -19.30 -19.24
N GLU A 240 18.80 -19.55 -18.43
CA GLU A 240 18.31 -20.90 -18.15
C GLU A 240 17.77 -21.60 -19.40
N LEU A 241 17.00 -20.91 -20.24
CA LEU A 241 16.51 -21.46 -21.52
C LEU A 241 17.67 -21.83 -22.46
N GLN A 242 18.70 -20.99 -22.54
CA GLN A 242 19.88 -21.23 -23.39
C GLN A 242 20.67 -22.50 -23.00
N LEU A 243 20.50 -23.02 -21.77
CA LEU A 243 21.10 -24.30 -21.36
C LEU A 243 20.44 -25.51 -22.03
N PHE A 244 19.15 -25.41 -22.38
CA PHE A 244 18.35 -26.55 -22.85
C PHE A 244 17.97 -26.44 -24.33
N TYR A 245 17.79 -25.23 -24.85
CA TYR A 245 17.34 -24.97 -26.22
C TYR A 245 18.46 -24.39 -27.07
N LYS A 246 18.63 -24.93 -28.28
CA LYS A 246 19.61 -24.41 -29.25
C LYS A 246 19.03 -23.29 -30.11
N ASN A 247 17.72 -23.31 -30.34
CA ASN A 247 17.00 -22.34 -31.16
C ASN A 247 15.76 -21.86 -30.41
N VAL A 248 15.39 -20.59 -30.60
CA VAL A 248 14.16 -19.99 -30.05
C VAL A 248 12.89 -20.66 -30.55
N ASP A 249 12.94 -21.25 -31.75
CA ASP A 249 11.84 -22.03 -32.32
C ASP A 249 11.64 -23.40 -31.67
N ASP A 250 12.59 -23.86 -30.86
CA ASP A 250 12.49 -25.16 -30.18
C ASP A 250 11.89 -25.05 -28.77
N VAL A 251 11.71 -23.83 -28.24
CA VAL A 251 11.21 -23.63 -26.87
C VAL A 251 9.77 -24.10 -26.77
N GLU A 252 9.49 -25.10 -25.93
CA GLU A 252 8.12 -25.57 -25.75
C GLU A 252 7.24 -24.50 -25.09
N TYR A 253 6.00 -24.43 -25.55
CA TYR A 253 5.01 -23.45 -25.10
C TYR A 253 4.89 -23.38 -23.57
N ILE A 254 4.74 -24.50 -22.86
CA ILE A 254 4.58 -24.49 -21.40
C ILE A 254 5.84 -23.99 -20.66
N VAL A 255 7.02 -24.25 -21.21
CA VAL A 255 8.29 -23.79 -20.62
C VAL A 255 8.44 -22.29 -20.84
N GLY A 256 8.12 -21.81 -22.04
CA GLY A 256 8.06 -20.38 -22.34
C GLY A 256 7.07 -19.63 -21.44
N LEU A 257 5.85 -20.15 -21.25
CA LEU A 257 4.86 -19.55 -20.36
C LEU A 257 5.32 -19.43 -18.91
N ALA A 258 6.06 -20.42 -18.40
CA ALA A 258 6.59 -20.37 -17.04
C ALA A 258 7.74 -19.37 -16.90
N ALA A 259 8.47 -19.10 -17.99
CA ALA A 259 9.59 -18.17 -18.02
C ALA A 259 9.18 -16.71 -18.22
N GLU A 260 7.94 -16.44 -18.66
CA GLU A 260 7.41 -15.08 -18.76
C GLU A 260 7.30 -14.41 -17.39
N THR A 261 7.58 -13.11 -17.36
CA THR A 261 7.28 -12.25 -16.22
C THR A 261 5.79 -11.96 -16.20
N ASN A 262 5.18 -12.03 -15.01
CA ASN A 262 3.76 -11.69 -14.86
C ASN A 262 3.49 -10.24 -15.27
N VAL A 263 2.37 -10.01 -15.94
CA VAL A 263 1.90 -8.65 -16.23
C VAL A 263 1.50 -7.98 -14.91
N LYS A 264 1.83 -6.69 -14.75
CA LYS A 264 1.50 -5.94 -13.52
C LYS A 264 -0.01 -6.03 -13.24
N GLY A 265 -0.37 -6.42 -12.01
CA GLY A 265 -1.76 -6.59 -11.59
C GLY A 265 -2.41 -7.93 -12.01
N THR A 266 -1.63 -8.88 -12.52
CA THR A 266 -2.09 -10.22 -12.88
C THR A 266 -1.18 -11.29 -12.27
N LEU A 267 -1.56 -12.57 -12.42
CA LEU A 267 -0.76 -13.72 -11.96
C LEU A 267 -0.14 -14.50 -13.13
N ALA A 268 -0.08 -13.91 -14.32
CA ALA A 268 0.38 -14.60 -15.51
C ALA A 268 1.06 -13.67 -16.52
N GLY A 269 1.97 -14.24 -17.31
CA GLY A 269 2.60 -13.57 -18.45
C GLY A 269 1.64 -13.32 -19.63
N PRO A 270 2.04 -12.44 -20.56
CA PRO A 270 1.17 -11.97 -21.65
C PRO A 270 0.65 -13.09 -22.56
N THR A 271 1.46 -14.12 -22.84
CA THR A 271 1.03 -15.22 -23.73
C THR A 271 -0.02 -16.11 -23.04
N ALA A 272 0.14 -16.38 -21.74
CA ALA A 272 -0.85 -17.12 -20.97
C ALA A 272 -2.18 -16.36 -20.88
N LEU A 273 -2.13 -15.06 -20.59
CA LEU A 273 -3.31 -14.19 -20.53
C LEU A 273 -4.09 -14.16 -21.85
N CYS A 274 -3.40 -13.99 -22.97
CA CYS A 274 -3.98 -14.04 -24.31
C CYS A 274 -4.82 -15.30 -24.55
N VAL A 275 -4.31 -16.48 -24.15
CA VAL A 275 -5.04 -17.76 -24.30
C VAL A 275 -6.22 -17.85 -23.33
N ILE A 276 -6.05 -17.36 -22.09
CA ILE A 276 -7.07 -17.36 -21.06
C ILE A 276 -8.27 -16.49 -21.46
N TYR A 277 -8.03 -15.27 -21.96
CA TYR A 277 -9.11 -14.40 -22.46
C TYR A 277 -9.91 -15.08 -23.57
N ARG A 278 -9.23 -15.66 -24.55
CA ARG A 278 -9.87 -16.37 -25.67
C ARG A 278 -10.70 -17.56 -25.18
N GLN A 279 -10.15 -18.36 -24.28
CA GLN A 279 -10.82 -19.54 -23.75
C GLN A 279 -12.09 -19.19 -22.96
N PHE A 280 -11.98 -18.28 -21.98
CA PHE A 280 -13.10 -17.92 -21.11
C PHE A 280 -14.17 -17.11 -21.85
N LYS A 281 -13.79 -16.28 -22.82
CA LYS A 281 -14.74 -15.63 -23.73
C LYS A 281 -15.52 -16.64 -24.56
N ALA A 282 -14.82 -17.57 -25.21
CA ALA A 282 -15.45 -18.52 -26.12
C ALA A 282 -16.49 -19.40 -25.41
N ILE A 283 -16.18 -19.94 -24.23
CA ILE A 283 -17.14 -20.79 -23.49
C ILE A 283 -18.32 -19.99 -22.94
N ARG A 284 -18.12 -18.72 -22.58
CA ARG A 284 -19.20 -17.84 -22.11
C ARG A 284 -20.15 -17.48 -23.24
N GLN A 285 -19.61 -16.99 -24.36
CA GLN A 285 -20.38 -16.52 -25.51
C GLN A 285 -21.07 -17.67 -26.25
N ALA A 286 -20.50 -18.88 -26.24
CA ALA A 286 -21.14 -20.05 -26.84
C ALA A 286 -22.09 -20.78 -25.87
N ASP A 287 -22.22 -20.35 -24.61
CA ASP A 287 -23.15 -20.94 -23.65
C ASP A 287 -24.50 -20.22 -23.69
N ARG A 288 -25.45 -20.82 -24.41
CA ARG A 288 -26.85 -20.33 -24.47
C ARG A 288 -27.50 -20.25 -23.08
N PHE A 289 -27.01 -21.02 -22.11
CA PHE A 289 -27.49 -21.05 -20.74
C PHE A 289 -26.61 -20.25 -19.77
N TRP A 290 -25.66 -19.45 -20.28
CA TRP A 290 -24.89 -18.50 -19.47
C TRP A 290 -25.83 -17.65 -18.61
N TYR A 291 -25.56 -17.54 -17.31
CA TYR A 291 -26.54 -17.03 -16.37
C TYR A 291 -27.04 -15.61 -16.67
N GLU A 292 -26.25 -14.76 -17.34
CA GLU A 292 -26.65 -13.38 -17.69
C GLU A 292 -27.46 -13.28 -18.99
N ASN A 293 -27.54 -14.36 -19.78
CA ASN A 293 -28.38 -14.43 -20.96
C ASN A 293 -29.86 -14.55 -20.56
N LYS A 294 -30.73 -13.87 -21.27
CA LYS A 294 -32.19 -13.97 -21.14
C LYS A 294 -32.70 -15.40 -21.32
N SER A 295 -32.03 -16.19 -22.17
CA SER A 295 -32.34 -17.60 -22.40
C SER A 295 -32.03 -18.52 -21.21
N ALA A 296 -31.26 -18.06 -20.20
CA ALA A 296 -31.05 -18.81 -18.96
C ALA A 296 -32.31 -18.85 -18.07
N GLY A 297 -33.29 -17.99 -18.31
CA GLY A 297 -34.59 -18.02 -17.63
C GLY A 297 -34.64 -17.25 -16.30
N PHE A 298 -33.58 -16.53 -15.93
CA PHE A 298 -33.59 -15.65 -14.76
C PHE A 298 -34.24 -14.30 -15.07
N THR A 299 -35.07 -13.82 -14.16
CA THR A 299 -35.57 -12.43 -14.17
C THR A 299 -34.44 -11.45 -13.79
N PRO A 300 -34.52 -10.16 -14.15
CA PRO A 300 -33.51 -9.18 -13.73
C PRO A 300 -33.39 -9.08 -12.20
N ALA A 301 -34.49 -9.29 -11.49
CA ALA A 301 -34.50 -9.33 -10.02
C ALA A 301 -33.72 -10.54 -9.46
N GLN A 302 -33.82 -11.71 -10.08
CA GLN A 302 -33.05 -12.90 -9.71
C GLN A 302 -31.56 -12.73 -10.06
N LEU A 303 -31.25 -12.16 -11.23
CA LEU A 303 -29.86 -11.83 -11.60
C LEU A 303 -29.21 -10.90 -10.59
N ARG A 304 -29.93 -9.88 -10.11
CA ARG A 304 -29.45 -9.01 -9.02
C ARG A 304 -29.11 -9.76 -7.74
N GLN A 305 -29.77 -10.88 -7.43
CA GLN A 305 -29.41 -11.69 -6.27
C GLN A 305 -28.22 -12.61 -6.57
N ILE A 306 -28.16 -13.19 -7.76
CA ILE A 306 -27.02 -14.02 -8.19
C ILE A 306 -25.72 -13.20 -8.18
N ARG A 307 -25.75 -11.96 -8.68
CA ARG A 307 -24.60 -11.04 -8.70
C ARG A 307 -24.13 -10.55 -7.31
N LYS A 308 -24.81 -10.94 -6.23
CA LYS A 308 -24.34 -10.73 -4.85
C LYS A 308 -23.60 -11.93 -4.29
N ALA A 309 -23.58 -13.05 -5.01
CA ALA A 309 -22.84 -14.22 -4.59
C ALA A 309 -21.33 -13.93 -4.63
N ASN A 310 -20.65 -14.23 -3.54
CA ASN A 310 -19.20 -14.19 -3.43
C ASN A 310 -18.73 -15.46 -2.70
N VAL A 311 -17.47 -15.84 -2.88
CA VAL A 311 -16.95 -17.07 -2.29
C VAL A 311 -17.00 -17.04 -0.77
N ALA A 312 -16.87 -15.86 -0.14
CA ALA A 312 -16.97 -15.70 1.30
C ALA A 312 -18.34 -16.13 1.85
N ARG A 313 -19.42 -15.73 1.19
CA ARG A 313 -20.80 -16.11 1.52
C ARG A 313 -21.03 -17.60 1.33
N ILE A 314 -20.53 -18.16 0.22
CA ILE A 314 -20.65 -19.60 -0.07
C ILE A 314 -19.95 -20.42 1.03
N LEU A 315 -18.77 -20.02 1.48
CA LEU A 315 -18.06 -20.69 2.57
C LEU A 315 -18.82 -20.58 3.90
N CYS A 316 -19.35 -19.39 4.24
CA CYS A 316 -20.12 -19.16 5.46
C CYS A 316 -21.44 -19.94 5.51
N ASP A 317 -22.21 -19.91 4.42
CA ASP A 317 -23.54 -20.54 4.37
C ASP A 317 -23.47 -22.07 4.47
N ASN A 318 -22.32 -22.68 4.16
CA ASN A 318 -22.16 -24.12 3.97
C ASN A 318 -21.21 -24.79 4.96
N THR A 319 -20.69 -24.03 5.92
CA THR A 319 -19.73 -24.53 6.91
C THR A 319 -20.16 -24.12 8.31
N LYS A 320 -19.93 -24.99 9.29
CA LYS A 320 -20.23 -24.70 10.68
C LYS A 320 -19.11 -23.83 11.26
N ASP A 321 -19.45 -22.93 12.18
CA ASP A 321 -18.46 -22.21 13.00
C ASP A 321 -17.47 -21.34 12.18
N ILE A 322 -17.90 -20.78 11.03
CA ILE A 322 -17.25 -19.62 10.40
C ILE A 322 -18.02 -18.37 10.87
N LEU A 323 -17.52 -17.75 11.93
CA LEU A 323 -18.15 -16.56 12.53
C LEU A 323 -17.76 -15.26 11.81
N ARG A 324 -16.58 -15.24 11.18
CA ARG A 324 -15.99 -14.08 10.52
C ARG A 324 -15.23 -14.51 9.26
N ILE A 325 -15.41 -13.77 8.18
CA ILE A 325 -14.68 -13.89 6.92
C ILE A 325 -14.61 -12.52 6.25
N GLN A 326 -13.55 -12.25 5.50
CA GLN A 326 -13.43 -11.05 4.69
C GLN A 326 -14.35 -11.15 3.44
N PRO A 327 -14.91 -10.02 2.94
CA PRO A 327 -15.79 -10.05 1.77
C PRO A 327 -15.14 -10.61 0.50
N LYS A 328 -13.85 -10.37 0.28
CA LYS A 328 -13.06 -10.90 -0.85
C LYS A 328 -12.19 -12.07 -0.39
N ALA A 329 -12.75 -13.27 -0.30
CA ALA A 329 -12.07 -14.41 0.33
C ALA A 329 -10.95 -15.07 -0.54
N PHE A 330 -10.79 -14.63 -1.79
CA PHE A 330 -9.59 -14.96 -2.59
C PHE A 330 -8.39 -14.05 -2.29
N VAL A 331 -8.58 -12.99 -1.51
CA VAL A 331 -7.52 -12.06 -1.12
C VAL A 331 -7.23 -12.26 0.37
N GLU A 332 -5.94 -12.33 0.71
CA GLU A 332 -5.55 -12.36 2.11
C GLU A 332 -6.03 -11.09 2.82
N PRO A 333 -6.61 -11.19 4.03
CA PRO A 333 -6.98 -10.00 4.79
C PRO A 333 -5.73 -9.19 5.13
N SER A 334 -5.44 -8.12 4.38
CA SER A 334 -4.46 -7.13 4.81
C SER A 334 -5.17 -6.11 5.71
N ILE A 335 -4.82 -6.11 6.99
CA ILE A 335 -5.06 -4.94 7.84
C ILE A 335 -4.02 -3.92 7.39
N GLY A 336 -4.40 -3.04 6.45
CA GLY A 336 -3.59 -1.97 5.85
C GLY A 336 -2.11 -2.32 5.72
N SER A 337 -1.68 -2.89 4.58
CA SER A 337 -0.29 -3.32 4.42
C SER A 337 0.69 -2.20 4.80
N ILE A 338 1.88 -2.58 5.27
CA ILE A 338 2.88 -1.61 5.74
C ILE A 338 3.27 -0.61 4.64
N ASP A 339 3.21 -1.02 3.38
CA ASP A 339 3.52 -0.21 2.20
C ASP A 339 2.31 0.51 1.57
N GLY A 340 1.13 0.40 2.17
CA GLY A 340 -0.12 1.01 1.69
C GLY A 340 -0.78 0.30 0.49
N VAL A 341 -0.19 -0.79 -0.01
CA VAL A 341 -0.73 -1.59 -1.11
C VAL A 341 -2.11 -2.17 -0.77
N CYS A 342 -2.98 -2.24 -1.77
CA CYS A 342 -4.35 -2.75 -1.65
C CYS A 342 -5.25 -1.95 -0.67
N ASN A 343 -4.87 -0.75 -0.26
CA ASN A 343 -5.81 0.17 0.41
C ASN A 343 -6.96 0.54 -0.55
N ASN A 344 -6.62 0.94 -1.78
CA ASN A 344 -7.58 1.00 -2.87
C ASN A 344 -7.66 -0.33 -3.61
N LEU A 345 -8.84 -0.97 -3.60
CA LEU A 345 -9.00 -2.31 -4.17
C LEU A 345 -9.10 -2.34 -5.70
N ASP A 346 -9.45 -1.21 -6.33
CA ASP A 346 -9.53 -1.06 -7.79
C ASP A 346 -8.17 -0.61 -8.35
N HIS A 347 -7.43 0.18 -7.56
CA HIS A 347 -6.09 0.69 -7.89
C HIS A 347 -5.09 0.39 -6.77
N PRO A 348 -4.56 -0.85 -6.68
CA PRO A 348 -3.77 -1.32 -5.53
C PRO A 348 -2.51 -0.54 -5.17
N ASN A 349 -1.99 0.30 -6.08
CA ASN A 349 -0.77 1.09 -5.86
C ASN A 349 -1.04 2.56 -5.54
N TRP A 350 -2.29 2.96 -5.35
CA TRP A 350 -2.63 4.33 -4.98
C TRP A 350 -2.27 4.60 -3.52
N GLY A 351 -1.56 5.71 -3.29
CA GLY A 351 -1.12 6.13 -1.96
C GLY A 351 0.01 5.28 -1.35
N THR A 352 0.68 4.43 -2.14
CA THR A 352 1.87 3.68 -1.68
C THR A 352 3.11 4.56 -1.67
N GLN A 353 4.16 4.12 -0.98
CA GLN A 353 5.51 4.66 -1.17
C GLN A 353 5.95 4.61 -2.65
N TYR A 354 6.91 5.47 -3.02
CA TYR A 354 7.40 5.69 -4.39
C TYR A 354 6.34 6.13 -5.40
N SER A 355 5.17 6.54 -4.93
CA SER A 355 4.18 7.19 -5.77
C SER A 355 4.54 8.65 -6.05
N VAL A 356 4.03 9.19 -7.15
CA VAL A 356 4.13 10.62 -7.43
C VAL A 356 3.21 11.39 -6.49
N TYR A 357 3.63 12.59 -6.07
CA TYR A 357 2.69 13.56 -5.50
C TYR A 357 1.64 13.93 -6.55
N ASP A 358 0.37 14.02 -6.15
CA ASP A 358 -0.67 14.57 -7.02
C ASP A 358 -0.56 16.09 -7.10
N ARG A 359 -1.31 16.72 -7.99
CA ARG A 359 -1.31 18.17 -8.12
C ARG A 359 -2.72 18.74 -8.18
N LEU A 360 -2.93 19.81 -7.43
CA LEU A 360 -4.14 20.62 -7.57
C LEU A 360 -4.14 21.41 -8.89
N ILE A 361 -2.97 21.87 -9.32
CA ILE A 361 -2.77 22.61 -10.57
C ILE A 361 -1.52 22.12 -11.33
N PRO A 362 -1.47 22.22 -12.67
CA PRO A 362 -0.30 21.78 -13.44
C PRO A 362 1.02 22.42 -12.98
N ALA A 363 2.12 21.67 -13.11
CA ALA A 363 3.44 22.15 -12.69
C ALA A 363 3.92 23.34 -13.54
N ARG A 364 4.49 24.35 -12.90
CA ARG A 364 5.16 25.48 -13.55
C ARG A 364 6.67 25.31 -13.47
N TYR A 365 7.30 24.94 -14.59
CA TYR A 365 8.77 24.87 -14.74
C TYR A 365 9.25 25.80 -15.86
N GLY A 366 10.53 26.18 -15.80
CA GLY A 366 11.21 26.77 -16.94
C GLY A 366 11.59 25.70 -17.97
N ASN A 367 12.33 26.12 -19.01
CA ASN A 367 12.76 25.22 -20.08
C ASN A 367 13.65 24.09 -19.51
N ASN A 368 13.52 22.88 -20.05
CA ASN A 368 14.27 21.69 -19.60
C ASN A 368 14.12 21.39 -18.09
N ASN A 369 12.92 21.61 -17.52
CA ASN A 369 12.67 21.45 -16.08
C ASN A 369 13.57 22.33 -15.20
N SER A 370 14.00 23.51 -15.66
CA SER A 370 14.67 24.49 -14.80
C SER A 370 13.67 25.09 -13.80
N ILE A 371 14.19 25.85 -12.83
CA ILE A 371 13.36 26.73 -11.99
C ILE A 371 12.52 27.65 -12.89
N ALA A 372 11.29 27.94 -12.48
CA ALA A 372 10.40 28.83 -13.22
C ALA A 372 10.96 30.26 -13.27
N HIS A 373 10.55 30.98 -14.31
CA HIS A 373 10.80 32.41 -14.44
C HIS A 373 9.53 33.20 -14.15
N CYS A 374 9.69 34.48 -13.84
CA CYS A 374 8.60 35.44 -13.72
C CYS A 374 7.78 35.51 -15.01
N GLY A 375 6.55 36.04 -14.95
CA GLY A 375 5.66 36.15 -16.11
C GLY A 375 6.24 36.98 -17.28
N ASN A 376 7.18 37.88 -16.98
CA ASN A 376 7.94 38.71 -17.93
C ASN A 376 9.18 38.00 -18.52
N GLY A 377 9.55 36.82 -18.01
CA GLY A 377 10.72 36.04 -18.42
C GLY A 377 11.98 36.23 -17.57
N ASP A 378 11.96 37.14 -16.59
CA ASP A 378 13.10 37.37 -15.69
C ASP A 378 13.22 36.25 -14.63
N PRO A 379 14.41 36.04 -14.03
CA PRO A 379 14.56 35.09 -12.93
C PRO A 379 13.68 35.46 -11.72
N LEU A 380 13.15 34.44 -11.02
CA LEU A 380 12.48 34.66 -9.74
C LEU A 380 13.43 35.31 -8.73
N PRO A 381 12.90 36.07 -7.74
CA PRO A 381 13.70 36.67 -6.69
C PRO A 381 14.55 35.63 -5.95
N ASN A 382 15.73 36.04 -5.50
CA ASN A 382 16.58 35.16 -4.71
C ASN A 382 15.86 34.77 -3.41
N ALA A 383 15.75 33.46 -3.14
CA ALA A 383 15.01 32.93 -1.99
C ALA A 383 15.53 33.44 -0.63
N ARG A 384 16.84 33.73 -0.51
CA ARG A 384 17.40 34.33 0.71
C ARG A 384 16.99 35.80 0.86
N CYS A 385 16.96 36.59 -0.22
CA CYS A 385 16.43 37.95 -0.18
C CYS A 385 14.95 37.96 0.24
N VAL A 386 14.15 37.06 -0.33
CA VAL A 386 12.74 36.91 0.09
C VAL A 386 12.69 36.57 1.58
N SER A 387 13.54 35.66 2.05
CA SER A 387 13.56 35.26 3.44
C SER A 387 13.92 36.39 4.41
N THR A 388 14.87 37.25 4.07
CA THR A 388 15.33 38.33 4.97
C THR A 388 14.44 39.57 4.95
N VAL A 389 13.72 39.78 3.85
CA VAL A 389 12.81 40.93 3.71
C VAL A 389 11.40 40.61 4.21
N ILE A 390 10.88 39.41 3.94
CA ILE A 390 9.51 39.02 4.28
C ILE A 390 9.41 38.44 5.68
N PHE A 391 10.26 37.48 6.03
CA PHE A 391 10.17 36.79 7.32
C PHE A 391 11.05 37.49 8.36
N SER A 392 10.40 38.21 9.29
CA SER A 392 11.10 38.84 10.41
C SER A 392 11.56 37.81 11.45
N ASP A 393 12.63 38.12 12.18
CA ASP A 393 13.07 37.34 13.35
C ASP A 393 12.20 37.63 14.61
N GLU A 394 11.17 38.48 14.51
CA GLU A 394 10.23 38.75 15.60
C GLU A 394 9.27 37.58 15.80
N THR A 395 8.98 37.26 17.07
CA THR A 395 8.15 36.11 17.43
C THR A 395 7.11 36.52 18.47
N TYR A 396 5.87 36.07 18.25
CA TYR A 396 4.75 36.34 19.15
C TYR A 396 4.19 35.01 19.68
N PRO A 397 3.84 34.91 20.97
CA PRO A 397 3.23 33.71 21.50
C PRO A 397 1.78 33.60 21.00
N ASP A 398 1.40 32.39 20.60
CA ASP A 398 0.01 32.07 20.25
C ASP A 398 -0.87 32.12 21.51
N PRO A 399 -2.08 32.71 21.44
CA PRO A 399 -2.95 32.82 22.61
C PRO A 399 -3.64 31.51 23.00
N GLU A 400 -3.74 30.52 22.10
CA GLU A 400 -4.56 29.32 22.31
C GLU A 400 -3.77 28.02 22.11
N LEU A 401 -2.83 27.98 21.16
CA LEU A 401 -2.06 26.78 20.87
C LEU A 401 -0.85 26.65 21.78
N THR A 402 -0.63 25.41 22.25
CA THR A 402 0.61 25.03 22.92
C THR A 402 1.68 24.66 21.89
N ALA A 403 2.94 24.73 22.29
CA ALA A 403 4.07 24.32 21.45
C ALA A 403 3.94 22.86 20.95
N TYR A 404 3.15 22.02 21.62
CA TYR A 404 2.87 20.66 21.17
C TYR A 404 2.06 20.60 19.87
N ALA A 405 1.17 21.57 19.61
CA ALA A 405 0.38 21.60 18.38
C ALA A 405 1.28 21.72 17.14
N ALA A 406 2.30 22.58 17.20
CA ALA A 406 3.33 22.70 16.17
C ALA A 406 4.03 21.35 15.90
N GLN A 407 4.37 20.65 16.98
CA GLN A 407 5.08 19.39 16.88
C GLN A 407 4.20 18.24 16.34
N TYR A 408 2.93 18.22 16.72
CA TYR A 408 1.98 17.23 16.21
C TYR A 408 1.70 17.46 14.72
N GLY A 409 1.59 18.71 14.28
CA GLY A 409 1.51 19.05 12.86
C GLY A 409 2.73 18.56 12.07
N GLN A 410 3.93 18.67 12.63
CA GLN A 410 5.15 18.13 12.01
C GLN A 410 5.09 16.58 11.86
N ILE A 411 4.52 15.86 12.83
CA ILE A 411 4.34 14.40 12.74
C ILE A 411 3.42 14.03 11.57
N ILE A 412 2.30 14.73 11.42
CA ILE A 412 1.38 14.52 10.29
C ILE A 412 2.09 14.79 8.96
N ALA A 413 2.86 15.88 8.89
CA ALA A 413 3.64 16.23 7.70
C ALA A 413 4.61 15.11 7.30
N HIS A 414 5.25 14.49 8.29
CA HIS A 414 6.23 13.43 8.07
C HIS A 414 5.60 12.10 7.65
N ASP A 415 4.40 11.79 8.16
CA ASP A 415 3.64 10.58 7.80
C ASP A 415 3.12 10.66 6.36
N MET A 416 2.74 11.86 5.91
CA MET A 416 2.15 12.09 4.58
C MET A 416 3.18 12.47 3.49
N GLY A 417 4.38 12.91 3.88
CA GLY A 417 5.31 13.53 2.94
C GLY A 417 6.78 13.31 3.27
N GLN A 418 7.50 12.71 2.33
CA GLN A 418 8.96 12.66 2.34
C GLN A 418 9.51 12.65 0.92
N ASN A 419 10.35 13.63 0.58
CA ASN A 419 10.96 13.70 -0.73
C ASN A 419 12.06 12.66 -0.90
N PHE A 420 12.16 12.08 -2.09
CA PHE A 420 13.23 11.16 -2.44
C PHE A 420 14.48 11.94 -2.92
N LEU A 421 15.67 11.58 -2.41
CA LEU A 421 16.96 12.24 -2.66
C LEU A 421 18.03 11.20 -3.03
N THR A 422 18.92 11.52 -3.98
CA THR A 422 19.97 10.61 -4.50
C THR A 422 21.40 10.95 -4.03
N GLY A 423 21.58 12.04 -3.29
CA GLY A 423 22.90 12.53 -2.86
C GLY A 423 22.87 13.20 -1.49
N ASP A 424 24.03 13.69 -1.05
CA ASP A 424 24.18 14.45 0.19
C ASP A 424 23.66 15.89 -0.02
N PRO A 425 22.57 16.31 0.65
CA PRO A 425 22.01 17.65 0.51
C PRO A 425 22.99 18.76 0.90
N LEU A 426 24.02 18.47 1.70
CA LEU A 426 25.02 19.44 2.12
C LEU A 426 26.12 19.66 1.07
N SER A 427 26.26 18.78 0.08
CA SER A 427 27.36 18.81 -0.90
C SER A 427 27.22 19.86 -2.01
N CYS A 428 26.07 20.54 -2.12
CA CYS A 428 25.75 21.45 -3.23
C CYS A 428 26.44 22.82 -3.18
N CYS A 429 27.05 23.20 -2.04
CA CYS A 429 27.84 24.41 -1.85
C CYS A 429 29.23 23.96 -1.34
N ASN A 430 30.14 23.63 -2.26
CA ASN A 430 31.30 22.80 -1.96
C ASN A 430 32.44 23.60 -1.32
N THR A 431 32.35 23.81 0.00
CA THR A 431 33.45 23.89 0.98
C THR A 431 32.80 24.09 2.35
N TRP A 432 33.45 23.66 3.44
CA TRP A 432 33.03 23.99 4.81
C TRP A 432 32.91 25.51 5.10
N LEU A 433 33.31 26.37 4.16
CA LEU A 433 33.21 27.83 4.17
C LEU A 433 32.24 28.39 3.11
N GLY A 434 31.64 27.55 2.26
CA GLY A 434 30.68 27.94 1.22
C GLY A 434 31.23 28.82 0.09
N HIS A 435 32.12 28.29 -0.75
CA HIS A 435 32.73 28.96 -1.93
C HIS A 435 32.44 28.20 -3.24
N TRP A 436 32.72 28.85 -4.39
CA TRP A 436 32.21 28.46 -5.71
C TRP A 436 33.29 28.18 -6.76
N ASP A 437 33.06 27.14 -7.57
CA ASP A 437 33.74 26.83 -8.84
C ASP A 437 32.70 26.51 -9.93
N GLU A 438 32.28 25.25 -10.11
CA GLU A 438 31.25 24.78 -11.06
C GLU A 438 30.28 23.76 -10.39
N PRO A 439 29.00 23.69 -10.81
CA PRO A 439 27.95 22.95 -10.10
C PRO A 439 27.88 21.45 -10.47
N PRO A 440 27.33 20.59 -9.58
CA PRO A 440 26.65 19.38 -10.01
C PRO A 440 25.23 19.69 -10.54
N ASP A 441 24.80 19.00 -11.61
CA ASP A 441 23.48 19.20 -12.25
C ASP A 441 22.29 18.94 -11.31
N ASP A 442 22.49 18.14 -10.25
CA ASP A 442 21.47 17.78 -9.26
C ASP A 442 21.30 18.83 -8.15
N CYS A 443 21.99 19.98 -8.23
CA CYS A 443 21.95 21.04 -7.20
C CYS A 443 21.18 22.29 -7.65
N ILE A 444 20.48 22.94 -6.71
CA ILE A 444 19.77 24.22 -6.88
C ILE A 444 20.11 25.17 -5.72
N SER A 445 21.41 25.32 -5.47
CA SER A 445 21.95 26.13 -4.36
C SER A 445 21.45 27.57 -4.40
N ILE A 446 21.24 28.15 -3.21
CA ILE A 446 20.82 29.54 -3.05
C ILE A 446 22.07 30.41 -2.92
N THR A 447 22.22 31.41 -3.77
CA THR A 447 23.31 32.40 -3.65
C THR A 447 23.05 33.31 -2.46
N VAL A 448 24.06 33.53 -1.62
CA VAL A 448 23.97 34.48 -0.49
C VAL A 448 24.20 35.91 -1.02
N PRO A 449 23.33 36.88 -0.71
CA PRO A 449 23.54 38.29 -1.06
C PRO A 449 24.75 38.89 -0.34
N ASP A 450 25.47 39.81 -0.99
CA ASP A 450 26.66 40.47 -0.41
C ASP A 450 26.35 41.26 0.87
N ASP A 451 25.12 41.77 1.00
CA ASP A 451 24.61 42.53 2.13
C ASP A 451 23.89 41.67 3.18
N ASP A 452 24.01 40.34 3.11
CA ASP A 452 23.41 39.43 4.09
C ASP A 452 23.96 39.66 5.50
N TYR A 453 23.07 39.94 6.46
CA TYR A 453 23.46 40.28 7.83
C TYR A 453 24.09 39.12 8.63
N HIS A 454 23.95 37.88 8.17
CA HIS A 454 24.39 36.69 8.89
C HIS A 454 25.53 35.96 8.18
N TYR A 455 25.34 35.64 6.90
CA TYR A 455 26.27 34.80 6.16
C TYR A 455 27.53 35.55 5.69
N THR A 456 27.45 36.88 5.53
CA THR A 456 28.61 37.71 5.19
C THR A 456 29.68 37.66 6.28
N ASP A 457 29.29 37.65 7.56
CA ASP A 457 30.22 37.50 8.69
C ASP A 457 30.89 36.11 8.73
N LEU A 458 30.23 35.10 8.15
CA LEU A 458 30.73 33.73 8.05
C LEU A 458 31.54 33.50 6.76
N ASN A 459 31.69 34.53 5.92
CA ASN A 459 32.33 34.45 4.60
C ASN A 459 31.72 33.35 3.71
N ALA A 460 30.41 33.13 3.82
CA ALA A 460 29.67 32.13 3.05
C ALA A 460 28.98 32.76 1.83
N SER A 461 29.15 32.17 0.64
CA SER A 461 28.60 32.67 -0.63
C SER A 461 27.40 31.86 -1.16
N CYS A 462 27.10 30.71 -0.56
CA CYS A 462 25.95 29.87 -0.95
C CYS A 462 25.36 29.06 0.19
N MET A 463 24.12 28.60 -0.02
CA MET A 463 23.43 27.61 0.80
C MET A 463 23.11 26.37 -0.05
N SER A 464 23.45 25.18 0.46
CA SER A 464 23.25 23.92 -0.25
C SER A 464 21.77 23.53 -0.33
N VAL A 465 21.29 23.27 -1.55
CA VAL A 465 19.97 22.66 -1.79
C VAL A 465 20.08 21.64 -2.91
N LEU A 466 19.70 20.40 -2.63
CA LEU A 466 19.69 19.31 -3.61
C LEU A 466 18.31 19.22 -4.28
N ARG A 467 18.31 18.97 -5.59
CA ARG A 467 17.07 18.70 -6.33
C ARG A 467 16.49 17.34 -5.91
N THR A 468 15.19 17.33 -5.69
CA THR A 468 14.44 16.10 -5.41
C THR A 468 14.35 15.21 -6.64
N VAL A 469 14.35 13.90 -6.44
CA VAL A 469 14.18 12.92 -7.51
C VAL A 469 12.78 13.02 -8.12
N THR A 470 12.73 12.90 -9.44
CA THR A 470 11.50 12.98 -10.22
C THR A 470 11.23 11.67 -10.95
N ASN A 471 9.98 11.48 -11.37
CA ASN A 471 9.56 10.38 -12.25
C ASN A 471 10.48 10.23 -13.48
N ARG A 472 10.99 11.33 -14.06
CA ARG A 472 11.89 11.33 -15.23
C ARG A 472 13.20 10.57 -15.03
N GLN A 473 13.66 10.45 -13.79
CA GLN A 473 14.91 9.77 -13.43
C GLN A 473 14.71 8.27 -13.16
N LEU A 474 13.47 7.78 -13.12
CA LEU A 474 13.16 6.35 -13.04
C LEU A 474 13.05 5.75 -14.45
N GLU A 475 13.80 4.69 -14.74
CA GLU A 475 13.89 4.01 -16.05
C GLU A 475 12.54 3.47 -16.59
N CYS A 476 11.44 3.58 -15.82
CA CYS A 476 10.10 3.10 -16.16
C CYS A 476 9.01 4.18 -16.33
N SER A 477 9.30 5.49 -16.21
CA SER A 477 8.26 6.55 -16.22
C SER A 477 7.96 7.17 -17.59
N LEU A 478 8.02 6.40 -18.68
CA LEU A 478 7.75 6.87 -20.04
C LEU A 478 6.29 7.32 -20.30
N TYR A 479 5.39 7.19 -19.32
CA TYR A 479 3.94 7.39 -19.50
C TYR A 479 3.35 8.63 -18.80
N LEU A 480 4.10 9.37 -17.99
CA LEU A 480 3.64 10.63 -17.43
C LEU A 480 4.16 11.80 -18.28
N PRO A 481 3.28 12.66 -18.85
CA PRO A 481 3.69 13.74 -19.73
C PRO A 481 4.49 14.81 -19.00
N ASP A 482 4.27 14.99 -17.68
CA ASP A 482 4.85 16.04 -16.86
C ASP A 482 5.84 15.50 -15.81
N THR A 483 6.78 16.35 -15.43
CA THR A 483 7.78 16.06 -14.40
C THR A 483 7.15 16.15 -13.00
N ALA A 484 7.25 15.09 -12.22
CA ALA A 484 6.63 14.98 -10.90
C ALA A 484 7.59 14.39 -9.86
N GLN A 485 7.55 14.93 -8.64
CA GLN A 485 8.33 14.43 -7.49
C GLN A 485 7.73 13.15 -6.92
N LEU A 486 8.58 12.33 -6.32
CA LEU A 486 8.19 11.08 -5.67
C LEU A 486 8.11 11.24 -4.15
N SER A 487 7.09 10.62 -3.55
CA SER A 487 7.01 10.41 -2.09
C SER A 487 7.73 9.13 -1.70
N ALA A 488 8.51 9.16 -0.63
CA ALA A 488 9.15 7.99 -0.04
C ALA A 488 8.28 7.27 1.02
N VAL A 489 7.13 7.85 1.36
CA VAL A 489 6.22 7.35 2.41
C VAL A 489 4.82 7.06 1.85
N THR A 490 4.01 6.30 2.59
CA THR A 490 2.58 6.13 2.30
C THR A 490 1.86 7.48 2.39
N ALA A 491 0.70 7.59 1.74
CA ALA A 491 -0.08 8.84 1.75
C ALA A 491 -1.07 8.93 2.92
N TYR A 492 -1.19 7.86 3.71
CA TYR A 492 -2.23 7.69 4.72
C TYR A 492 -1.72 8.12 6.10
N LEU A 493 -2.63 8.52 6.99
CA LEU A 493 -2.33 8.70 8.41
C LEU A 493 -2.29 7.32 9.10
N ASP A 494 -1.19 6.59 8.91
CA ASP A 494 -1.02 5.21 9.35
C ASP A 494 0.21 4.98 10.24
N LEU A 495 0.82 6.07 10.73
CA LEU A 495 2.00 6.04 11.59
C LEU A 495 3.17 5.26 10.97
N SER A 496 3.32 5.34 9.65
CA SER A 496 4.46 4.80 8.89
C SER A 496 5.80 5.23 9.50
N LEU A 497 5.85 6.40 10.15
CA LEU A 497 7.00 6.92 10.88
C LEU A 497 7.52 6.03 12.02
N ILE A 498 6.67 5.21 12.68
CA ILE A 498 7.12 4.20 13.68
C ILE A 498 6.99 2.74 13.21
N TYR A 499 6.16 2.47 12.21
CA TYR A 499 5.93 1.10 11.71
C TYR A 499 6.76 0.75 10.47
N GLY A 500 7.35 1.75 9.82
CA GLY A 500 8.01 1.59 8.54
C GLY A 500 7.07 1.74 7.35
N ASN A 501 7.69 1.93 6.18
CA ASN A 501 7.01 2.00 4.88
C ASN A 501 7.16 0.72 4.07
N THR A 502 7.88 -0.30 4.57
CA THR A 502 7.99 -1.63 3.97
C THR A 502 7.90 -2.70 5.05
N GLU A 503 7.47 -3.90 4.65
CA GLU A 503 7.43 -5.06 5.56
C GLU A 503 8.83 -5.38 6.15
N ASP A 504 9.89 -5.29 5.33
CA ASP A 504 11.27 -5.52 5.76
C ASP A 504 11.71 -4.53 6.87
N ILE A 505 11.28 -3.27 6.79
CA ILE A 505 11.54 -2.26 7.82
C ILE A 505 10.73 -2.56 9.07
N CYS A 506 9.44 -2.84 8.92
CA CYS A 506 8.56 -3.18 10.04
C CYS A 506 9.13 -4.34 10.86
N MET A 507 9.57 -5.42 10.21
CA MET A 507 10.22 -6.55 10.88
C MET A 507 11.49 -6.14 11.65
N LYS A 508 12.29 -5.22 11.12
CA LYS A 508 13.50 -4.72 11.79
C LYS A 508 13.17 -3.86 13.01
N LEU A 509 12.07 -3.10 12.98
CA LEU A 509 11.62 -2.26 14.09
C LEU A 509 10.94 -3.05 15.21
N ARG A 510 10.48 -4.28 14.93
CA ARG A 510 9.81 -5.15 15.90
C ARG A 510 10.79 -6.02 16.68
N THR A 511 10.42 -6.34 17.92
CA THR A 511 11.09 -7.37 18.72
C THR A 511 10.81 -8.77 18.17
N LEU A 512 9.69 -8.92 17.45
CA LEU A 512 9.09 -10.20 17.04
C LEU A 512 8.69 -11.07 18.24
N GLU A 513 8.48 -10.42 19.39
CA GLU A 513 7.98 -11.03 20.62
C GLU A 513 6.95 -10.12 21.29
N GLY A 514 5.78 -10.68 21.62
CA GLY A 514 4.71 -9.99 22.36
C GLY A 514 4.03 -8.86 21.58
N GLY A 515 4.23 -8.80 20.27
CA GLY A 515 3.76 -7.77 19.37
C GLY A 515 4.41 -6.42 19.59
N LEU A 516 5.65 -6.37 20.10
CA LEU A 516 6.30 -5.11 20.53
C LEU A 516 7.20 -4.51 19.45
N LEU A 517 7.29 -3.18 19.48
CA LEU A 517 8.37 -2.41 18.85
C LEU A 517 9.62 -2.45 19.73
N LYS A 518 10.80 -2.43 19.10
CA LYS A 518 12.10 -2.41 19.78
C LYS A 518 12.29 -1.08 20.48
N LEU A 519 12.24 -1.12 21.81
CA LEU A 519 12.70 -0.06 22.69
C LEU A 519 13.71 -0.65 23.68
N GLU A 520 14.75 0.12 23.99
CA GLU A 520 15.77 -0.24 24.96
C GLU A 520 15.50 0.46 26.29
N THR A 521 15.68 -0.25 27.39
CA THR A 521 15.55 0.36 28.72
C THR A 521 16.90 0.87 29.18
N ARG A 522 17.02 2.19 29.33
CA ARG A 522 18.18 2.87 29.93
C ARG A 522 17.71 3.76 31.06
N ASN A 523 18.35 3.65 32.22
CA ASN A 523 17.99 4.39 33.45
C ASN A 523 16.49 4.29 33.81
N GLN A 524 15.92 3.08 33.71
CA GLN A 524 14.50 2.78 33.98
C GLN A 524 13.49 3.46 33.04
N ARG A 525 13.95 3.98 31.88
CA ARG A 525 13.11 4.59 30.85
C ARG A 525 13.31 3.86 29.52
N GLU A 526 12.24 3.77 28.73
CA GLU A 526 12.26 3.15 27.39
C GLU A 526 12.67 4.18 26.33
N TRP A 527 13.61 3.83 25.47
CA TRP A 527 14.13 4.70 24.42
C TRP A 527 14.24 3.94 23.12
N PHE A 528 14.38 4.66 22.00
CA PHE A 528 14.81 4.00 20.77
C PHE A 528 16.23 3.41 20.94
N PRO A 529 16.54 2.32 20.21
CA PRO A 529 17.89 1.76 20.18
C PRO A 529 18.92 2.79 19.72
N GLU A 530 20.12 2.74 20.30
CA GLU A 530 21.21 3.66 19.91
C GLU A 530 21.78 3.29 18.53
N SER A 531 22.09 4.31 17.72
CA SER A 531 22.79 4.14 16.45
C SER A 531 24.24 4.63 16.55
N THR A 532 25.18 3.84 16.03
CA THR A 532 26.59 4.25 15.85
C THR A 532 26.88 4.75 14.44
N GLU A 533 25.87 4.78 13.58
CA GLU A 533 25.99 5.15 12.18
C GLU A 533 25.70 6.63 11.98
N ARG A 534 26.50 7.28 11.12
CA ARG A 534 26.41 8.71 10.84
C ARG A 534 25.62 8.96 9.57
N ASP A 535 24.69 9.90 9.64
CA ASP A 535 24.02 10.47 8.48
C ASP A 535 23.73 11.97 8.68
N MET A 536 22.98 12.58 7.76
CA MET A 536 22.69 14.03 7.84
C MET A 536 21.80 14.40 9.04
N PHE A 537 20.89 13.51 9.45
CA PHE A 537 19.98 13.73 10.57
C PHE A 537 20.60 13.28 11.91
N CYS A 538 21.70 12.51 11.84
CA CYS A 538 22.52 12.07 12.94
C CYS A 538 24.03 12.22 12.59
N PRO A 539 24.63 13.42 12.72
CA PRO A 539 26.01 13.64 12.27
C PRO A 539 27.11 13.07 13.19
N LEU A 540 26.79 12.66 14.43
CA LEU A 540 27.71 12.25 15.50
C LEU A 540 29.05 13.01 15.49
N LEU A 541 29.11 14.16 16.17
CA LEU A 541 30.32 14.98 16.22
C LEU A 541 31.43 14.35 17.07
N ASN A 542 31.08 13.50 18.04
CA ASN A 542 32.01 12.75 18.87
C ASN A 542 31.42 11.40 19.31
N GLU A 543 32.26 10.50 19.81
CA GLU A 543 31.87 9.13 20.21
C GLU A 543 30.91 9.06 21.40
N ASN A 544 30.71 10.17 22.13
CA ASN A 544 29.78 10.24 23.27
C ASN A 544 28.41 10.84 22.87
N GLU A 545 28.21 11.21 21.60
CA GLU A 545 26.91 11.67 21.11
C GLU A 545 26.01 10.47 20.82
N LEU A 546 24.74 10.67 21.14
CA LEU A 546 23.69 9.67 20.99
C LEU A 546 22.84 10.00 19.77
N CYS A 547 22.46 8.97 19.02
CA CYS A 547 21.41 9.03 18.02
C CYS A 547 20.49 7.83 18.14
N TYR A 548 19.27 7.97 17.63
CA TYR A 548 18.27 6.92 17.68
C TYR A 548 18.08 6.22 16.35
N HIS A 549 17.90 4.90 16.41
CA HIS A 549 17.70 4.06 15.25
C HIS A 549 16.20 3.90 14.92
N THR A 550 15.66 4.75 14.05
CA THR A 550 14.35 4.51 13.38
C THR A 550 14.50 4.02 11.93
N GLY A 551 15.72 3.66 11.52
CA GLY A 551 16.05 3.21 10.16
C GLY A 551 17.23 4.00 9.60
N ARG A 552 17.65 3.72 8.36
CA ARG A 552 19.06 3.85 7.95
C ARG A 552 19.26 4.56 6.62
N LEU A 553 20.00 5.68 6.57
CA LEU A 553 20.33 6.37 5.32
C LEU A 553 21.38 5.61 4.48
N ILE A 554 20.94 4.53 3.83
CA ILE A 554 21.77 3.71 2.95
C ILE A 554 22.05 4.44 1.63
N GLN A 555 23.30 4.91 1.45
CA GLN A 555 23.87 5.08 0.10
C GLN A 555 23.65 3.75 -0.65
N ASN A 556 22.80 3.77 -1.69
CA ASN A 556 22.21 2.63 -2.43
C ASN A 556 20.75 2.24 -2.11
N TYR A 557 19.87 3.21 -1.80
CA TYR A 557 18.41 3.08 -2.01
C TYR A 557 17.64 2.06 -1.13
N LYS A 558 18.05 1.80 0.13
CA LYS A 558 17.28 0.92 1.04
C LYS A 558 17.03 1.51 2.43
N GLU A 559 15.74 1.83 2.65
CA GLU A 559 14.91 1.47 3.82
C GLU A 559 15.04 2.26 5.15
N ILE A 560 14.06 3.15 5.41
CA ILE A 560 13.88 3.92 6.66
C ILE A 560 12.39 3.98 7.05
N SER A 561 12.09 4.04 8.36
CA SER A 561 10.77 4.42 8.88
C SER A 561 10.52 5.92 8.69
N ASP A 562 11.23 6.76 9.45
CA ASP A 562 11.41 8.19 9.19
C ASP A 562 12.84 8.58 9.63
N PRO A 563 13.73 9.03 8.72
CA PRO A 563 15.09 9.44 9.09
C PRO A 563 15.13 10.72 9.90
N ARG A 564 14.04 11.48 9.92
CA ARG A 564 13.97 12.80 10.53
C ARG A 564 13.71 12.75 12.04
N VAL A 565 13.60 11.56 12.65
CA VAL A 565 13.28 11.40 14.09
C VAL A 565 14.14 12.28 15.00
N ASP A 566 15.42 12.43 14.67
CA ASP A 566 16.41 13.13 15.50
C ASP A 566 16.50 14.63 15.19
N GLN A 567 15.68 15.13 14.25
CA GLN A 567 15.77 16.51 13.75
C GLN A 567 15.69 17.55 14.86
N ASN A 568 14.78 17.37 15.82
CA ASN A 568 14.69 18.21 17.00
C ASN A 568 14.16 17.41 18.21
N PRO A 569 14.42 17.85 19.46
CA PRO A 569 14.01 17.09 20.64
C PRO A 569 12.49 16.86 20.75
N PRO A 570 11.61 17.86 20.54
CA PRO A 570 10.15 17.66 20.56
C PRO A 570 9.63 16.61 19.55
N LEU A 571 10.22 16.53 18.36
CA LEU A 571 9.85 15.53 17.34
C LEU A 571 10.22 14.12 17.77
N CYS A 572 11.45 13.94 18.27
CA CYS A 572 11.94 12.68 18.79
C CYS A 572 11.08 12.19 19.97
N ILE A 573 10.73 13.10 20.88
CA ILE A 573 9.80 12.83 21.99
C ILE A 573 8.48 12.28 21.45
N THR A 574 7.91 12.92 20.44
CA THR A 574 6.58 12.55 19.93
C THR A 574 6.60 11.18 19.23
N HIS A 575 7.66 10.88 18.47
CA HIS A 575 7.88 9.53 17.93
C HIS A 575 7.96 8.49 19.05
N LEU A 576 8.72 8.77 20.10
CA LEU A 576 8.91 7.87 21.23
C LEU A 576 7.60 7.62 21.99
N LEU A 577 6.75 8.64 22.14
CA LEU A 577 5.43 8.50 22.76
C LEU A 577 4.53 7.54 21.96
N TRP A 578 4.49 7.64 20.63
CA TRP A 578 3.71 6.71 19.80
C TRP A 578 4.25 5.27 19.86
N ALA A 579 5.57 5.09 19.86
CA ALA A 579 6.17 3.77 20.01
C ALA A 579 5.89 3.17 21.41
N ARG A 580 5.92 3.98 22.47
CA ARG A 580 5.54 3.57 23.83
C ARG A 580 4.06 3.23 23.92
N GLU A 581 3.20 3.98 23.24
CA GLU A 581 1.76 3.71 23.22
C GLU A 581 1.45 2.37 22.54
N HIS A 582 2.09 2.07 21.41
CA HIS A 582 2.03 0.74 20.80
C HIS A 582 2.41 -0.36 21.78
N ASN A 583 3.57 -0.23 22.44
CA ASN A 583 4.02 -1.24 23.40
C ASN A 583 3.08 -1.34 24.61
N ARG A 584 2.45 -0.25 25.06
CA ARG A 584 1.43 -0.26 26.13
C ARG A 584 0.21 -1.07 25.71
N VAL A 585 -0.32 -0.81 24.52
CA VAL A 585 -1.49 -1.50 23.95
C VAL A 585 -1.17 -2.98 23.71
N ALA A 586 -0.04 -3.29 23.08
CA ALA A 586 0.41 -4.66 22.80
C ALA A 586 0.58 -5.48 24.08
N ARG A 587 1.24 -4.95 25.12
CA ARG A 587 1.34 -5.61 26.44
C ARG A 587 -0.04 -5.89 27.03
N ARG A 588 -0.96 -4.93 26.95
CA ARG A 588 -2.31 -5.10 27.48
C ARG A 588 -3.09 -6.16 26.70
N LEU A 589 -2.98 -6.19 25.37
CA LEU A 589 -3.59 -7.20 24.51
C LEU A 589 -3.02 -8.59 24.78
N GLY A 590 -1.70 -8.72 24.93
CA GLY A 590 -1.06 -9.99 25.28
C GLY A 590 -1.50 -10.52 26.66
N HIS A 591 -1.71 -9.64 27.64
CA HIS A 591 -2.27 -10.02 28.94
C HIS A 591 -3.74 -10.45 28.86
N LEU A 592 -4.56 -9.76 28.07
CA LEU A 592 -5.98 -10.07 27.90
C LEU A 592 -6.20 -11.32 27.04
N ASN A 593 -5.32 -11.55 26.06
CA ASN A 593 -5.38 -12.65 25.11
C ASN A 593 -4.08 -13.44 25.09
N PRO A 594 -3.76 -14.24 26.13
CA PRO A 594 -2.50 -15.00 26.20
C PRO A 594 -2.33 -16.07 25.11
N HIS A 595 -3.38 -16.32 24.32
CA HIS A 595 -3.42 -17.28 23.23
C HIS A 595 -3.09 -16.66 21.87
N TRP A 596 -3.02 -15.33 21.78
CA TRP A 596 -2.63 -14.64 20.55
C TRP A 596 -1.14 -14.76 20.31
N SER A 597 -0.78 -14.93 19.04
CA SER A 597 0.58 -14.86 18.54
C SER A 597 1.13 -13.42 18.56
N ASP A 598 2.45 -13.28 18.46
CA ASP A 598 3.13 -11.99 18.27
C ASP A 598 2.50 -11.15 17.16
N GLU A 599 2.24 -11.78 16.02
CA GLU A 599 1.70 -11.13 14.83
C GLU A 599 0.27 -10.64 15.02
N GLU A 600 -0.58 -11.43 15.69
CA GLU A 600 -1.95 -11.03 16.02
C GLU A 600 -1.95 -9.83 16.98
N ILE A 601 -1.10 -9.87 18.03
CA ILE A 601 -0.98 -8.75 18.98
C ILE A 601 -0.49 -7.50 18.26
N PHE A 602 0.56 -7.61 17.45
CA PHE A 602 1.13 -6.49 16.70
C PHE A 602 0.11 -5.84 15.77
N LYS A 603 -0.58 -6.63 14.94
CA LYS A 603 -1.56 -6.12 13.97
C LYS A 603 -2.72 -5.41 14.65
N ILE A 604 -3.24 -5.97 15.74
CA ILE A 604 -4.34 -5.35 16.49
C ILE A 604 -3.86 -4.10 17.24
N ALA A 605 -2.68 -4.15 17.88
CA ALA A 605 -2.10 -2.98 18.54
C ALA A 605 -1.87 -1.83 17.55
N ARG A 606 -1.26 -2.13 16.40
CA ARG A 606 -1.07 -1.17 15.30
C ARG A 606 -2.40 -0.54 14.87
N THR A 607 -3.43 -1.35 14.65
CA THR A 607 -4.76 -0.85 14.25
C THR A 607 -5.35 0.12 15.26
N ILE A 608 -5.27 -0.21 16.55
CA ILE A 608 -5.80 0.64 17.63
C ILE A 608 -5.04 1.96 17.69
N VAL A 609 -3.71 1.91 17.66
CA VAL A 609 -2.88 3.12 17.78
C VAL A 609 -3.00 4.01 16.55
N ILE A 610 -3.15 3.44 15.34
CA ILE A 610 -3.48 4.21 14.13
C ILE A 610 -4.83 4.91 14.28
N ALA A 611 -5.85 4.22 14.82
CA ALA A 611 -7.15 4.84 15.05
C ALA A 611 -7.09 5.96 16.10
N GLU A 612 -6.29 5.81 17.16
CA GLU A 612 -6.02 6.86 18.14
C GLU A 612 -5.35 8.07 17.48
N TYR A 613 -4.33 7.84 16.66
CA TYR A 613 -3.62 8.88 15.90
C TYR A 613 -4.53 9.63 14.93
N GLN A 614 -5.34 8.90 14.14
CA GLN A 614 -6.31 9.48 13.22
C GLN A 614 -7.36 10.29 13.98
N HIS A 615 -7.84 9.79 15.12
CA HIS A 615 -8.80 10.52 15.93
C HIS A 615 -8.23 11.85 16.44
N ILE A 616 -7.04 11.83 17.04
CA ILE A 616 -6.39 13.06 17.54
C ILE A 616 -6.11 14.03 16.38
N ALA A 617 -5.63 13.54 15.23
CA ALA A 617 -5.38 14.39 14.07
C ALA A 617 -6.67 15.07 13.59
N TYR A 618 -7.73 14.31 13.32
CA TYR A 618 -8.96 14.83 12.72
C TYR A 618 -9.89 15.56 13.69
N TYR A 619 -9.96 15.13 14.96
CA TYR A 619 -10.95 15.64 15.93
C TYR A 619 -10.36 16.54 17.01
N GLU A 620 -9.03 16.53 17.22
CA GLU A 620 -8.38 17.46 18.15
C GLU A 620 -7.60 18.54 17.42
N LEU A 621 -6.66 18.19 16.53
CA LEU A 621 -5.81 19.22 15.90
C LEU A 621 -6.52 20.00 14.79
N LEU A 622 -7.09 19.30 13.81
CA LEU A 622 -7.69 19.96 12.64
C LEU A 622 -8.83 20.93 12.98
N PRO A 623 -9.74 20.68 13.95
CA PRO A 623 -10.85 21.60 14.22
C PRO A 623 -10.40 22.94 14.80
N TYR A 624 -9.37 22.97 15.65
CA TYR A 624 -8.77 24.22 16.13
C TYR A 624 -8.13 25.00 14.98
N TYR A 625 -7.54 24.28 14.05
CA TYR A 625 -6.71 24.88 13.03
C TYR A 625 -7.53 25.33 11.81
N MET A 626 -8.38 24.47 11.27
CA MET A 626 -9.21 24.70 10.08
C MET A 626 -10.65 25.15 10.38
N GLY A 627 -11.03 25.22 11.66
CA GLY A 627 -12.40 25.51 12.08
C GLY A 627 -13.34 24.31 11.93
N GLU A 628 -13.96 23.90 13.04
CA GLU A 628 -14.90 22.78 13.11
C GLU A 628 -16.02 22.86 12.06
N TYR A 629 -16.56 24.07 11.82
CA TYR A 629 -17.66 24.29 10.88
C TYR A 629 -17.31 23.93 9.43
N ASN A 630 -16.16 24.34 8.87
CA ASN A 630 -15.81 23.96 7.49
C ASN A 630 -15.38 22.50 7.37
N LEU A 631 -14.84 21.89 8.43
CA LEU A 631 -14.55 20.45 8.40
C LEU A 631 -15.85 19.64 8.30
N LEU A 632 -16.90 20.08 9.01
CA LEU A 632 -18.24 19.49 8.89
C LEU A 632 -18.86 19.76 7.52
N GLU A 633 -18.79 21.01 7.03
CA GLU A 633 -19.36 21.39 5.72
C GLU A 633 -18.68 20.66 4.56
N SER A 634 -17.34 20.55 4.61
CA SER A 634 -16.51 19.86 3.61
C SER A 634 -16.50 18.35 3.77
N ARG A 635 -17.21 17.80 4.77
CA ARG A 635 -17.29 16.37 5.09
C ARG A 635 -15.92 15.71 5.37
N ILE A 636 -15.01 16.47 5.96
CA ILE A 636 -13.73 15.97 6.49
C ILE A 636 -13.95 15.42 7.91
N LEU A 637 -14.87 16.02 8.66
CA LEU A 637 -15.24 15.61 10.02
C LEU A 637 -16.73 15.24 10.09
N TYR A 638 -17.06 14.26 10.93
CA TYR A 638 -18.44 13.83 11.16
C TYR A 638 -18.70 13.61 12.65
N TYR A 639 -19.85 14.03 13.17
CA TYR A 639 -20.31 13.66 14.52
C TYR A 639 -21.32 12.53 14.45
N THR A 640 -20.89 11.31 14.81
CA THR A 640 -21.71 10.10 14.81
C THR A 640 -21.21 9.09 15.84
N ASP A 641 -22.14 8.37 16.46
CA ASP A 641 -21.85 7.22 17.33
C ASP A 641 -21.68 5.90 16.52
N ASP A 642 -21.93 5.93 15.21
CA ASP A 642 -21.81 4.82 14.28
C ASP A 642 -20.64 5.02 13.30
N PHE A 643 -20.24 3.96 12.60
CA PHE A 643 -19.14 4.01 11.63
C PHE A 643 -19.40 4.99 10.48
N ILE A 644 -18.40 5.81 10.18
CA ILE A 644 -18.35 6.61 8.96
C ILE A 644 -17.84 5.69 7.85
N ASN A 645 -18.65 5.46 6.81
CA ASN A 645 -18.29 4.61 5.68
C ASN A 645 -18.54 5.35 4.36
N ASP A 646 -17.77 6.41 4.16
CA ASP A 646 -17.76 7.27 2.99
C ASP A 646 -16.59 6.93 2.04
N TYR A 647 -15.93 5.78 2.24
CA TYR A 647 -14.88 5.28 1.37
C TYR A 647 -15.30 5.32 -0.10
N ASN A 648 -14.52 6.01 -0.92
CA ASN A 648 -14.76 6.16 -2.34
C ASN A 648 -13.54 5.65 -3.13
N ALA A 649 -13.69 4.47 -3.74
CA ALA A 649 -12.64 3.82 -4.54
C ALA A 649 -12.22 4.64 -5.78
N SER A 650 -12.99 5.63 -6.21
CA SER A 650 -12.63 6.52 -7.32
C SER A 650 -11.74 7.69 -6.90
N MET A 651 -11.57 7.95 -5.60
CA MET A 651 -10.73 9.04 -5.09
C MET A 651 -9.26 8.63 -5.11
N ARG A 652 -8.42 9.52 -5.65
CA ARG A 652 -6.97 9.38 -5.61
C ARG A 652 -6.46 9.85 -4.24
N PRO A 653 -5.81 8.99 -3.46
CA PRO A 653 -5.34 9.31 -2.12
C PRO A 653 -3.91 9.87 -2.10
N HIS A 654 -3.31 10.16 -3.27
CA HIS A 654 -1.95 10.69 -3.33
C HIS A 654 -1.89 12.07 -2.68
N VAL A 655 -0.84 12.32 -1.90
CA VAL A 655 -0.64 13.62 -1.26
C VAL A 655 -0.40 14.67 -2.34
N PHE A 656 -1.09 15.81 -2.23
CA PHE A 656 -0.87 16.92 -3.15
C PHE A 656 0.51 17.56 -2.92
N ASN A 657 1.19 17.89 -4.01
CA ASN A 657 2.50 18.52 -3.95
C ASN A 657 2.42 19.91 -3.29
N GLU A 658 1.36 20.66 -3.61
CA GLU A 658 1.06 21.96 -3.01
C GLU A 658 0.84 21.84 -1.49
N HIS A 659 0.19 20.74 -1.05
CA HIS A 659 -0.01 20.45 0.37
C HIS A 659 1.32 20.17 1.08
N SER A 660 2.10 19.19 0.59
CA SER A 660 3.32 18.73 1.26
C SER A 660 4.47 19.75 1.22
N GLN A 661 4.64 20.50 0.12
CA GLN A 661 5.81 21.37 -0.06
C GLN A 661 5.57 22.83 0.34
N ALA A 662 4.33 23.29 0.41
CA ALA A 662 4.02 24.68 0.75
C ALA A 662 3.04 24.76 1.91
N ALA A 663 1.80 24.31 1.72
CA ALA A 663 0.73 24.53 2.69
C ALA A 663 1.16 24.01 4.07
N PHE A 664 1.34 22.71 4.22
CA PHE A 664 1.49 22.04 5.51
C PHE A 664 2.81 22.38 6.24
N ARG A 665 3.68 23.19 5.61
CA ARG A 665 4.85 23.79 6.25
C ARG A 665 4.51 24.99 7.14
N HIS A 666 3.25 25.42 7.19
CA HIS A 666 2.78 26.44 8.14
C HIS A 666 3.15 26.13 9.58
N PHE A 667 3.14 24.85 9.99
CA PHE A 667 3.54 24.45 11.35
C PHE A 667 4.96 24.89 11.73
N HIS A 668 5.85 25.18 10.78
CA HIS A 668 7.17 25.76 11.07
C HIS A 668 7.10 27.14 11.74
N SER A 669 6.07 27.95 11.41
CA SER A 669 5.85 29.26 12.03
C SER A 669 5.43 29.17 13.50
N LEU A 670 4.93 27.99 13.91
CA LEU A 670 4.45 27.75 15.27
C LEU A 670 5.54 27.22 16.23
N VAL A 671 6.72 26.85 15.70
CA VAL A 671 7.77 26.18 16.48
C VAL A 671 8.57 27.18 17.31
N PRO A 672 8.59 27.08 18.66
CA PRO A 672 9.40 27.96 19.48
C PRO A 672 10.89 27.58 19.45
N GLY A 673 11.76 28.59 19.33
CA GLY A 673 13.22 28.40 19.39
C GLY A 673 13.78 28.08 20.79
N LEU A 674 12.99 28.35 21.83
CA LEU A 674 13.31 28.03 23.23
C LEU A 674 12.35 26.94 23.73
N LEU A 675 12.90 25.90 24.36
CA LEU A 675 12.13 24.84 24.99
C LEU A 675 12.17 25.01 26.50
N SER A 676 11.01 25.22 27.12
CA SER A 676 10.88 25.34 28.57
C SER A 676 10.99 23.96 29.23
N LEU A 677 11.85 23.86 30.25
CA LEU A 677 11.90 22.71 31.15
C LEU A 677 11.00 22.99 32.34
N VAL A 678 9.93 22.22 32.44
CA VAL A 678 8.88 22.39 33.45
C VAL A 678 8.91 21.23 34.42
N ASP A 679 8.94 21.54 35.72
CA ASP A 679 8.96 20.51 36.75
C ASP A 679 7.57 19.85 36.95
N ALA A 680 7.49 18.86 37.85
CA ALA A 680 6.24 18.16 38.14
C ALA A 680 5.16 19.05 38.79
N SER A 681 5.51 20.24 39.29
CA SER A 681 4.55 21.22 39.82
C SER A 681 3.96 22.13 38.74
N GLY A 682 4.44 22.03 37.50
CA GLY A 682 4.05 22.90 36.39
C GLY A 682 4.84 24.22 36.35
N CYS A 683 5.90 24.35 37.16
CA CYS A 683 6.72 25.56 37.17
C CYS A 683 7.90 25.43 36.18
N PRO A 684 8.09 26.38 35.26
CA PRO A 684 9.29 26.43 34.44
C PRO A 684 10.50 26.79 35.32
N TYR A 685 11.53 25.95 35.31
CA TYR A 685 12.74 26.17 36.12
C TYR A 685 13.97 26.50 35.27
N ARG A 686 13.92 26.19 33.96
CA ARG A 686 15.01 26.43 33.01
C ARG A 686 14.45 26.42 31.59
N SER A 687 15.19 26.99 30.64
CA SER A 687 14.94 26.79 29.21
C SER A 687 16.21 26.35 28.50
N ILE A 688 16.06 25.65 27.39
CA ILE A 688 17.13 25.26 26.49
C ILE A 688 16.88 25.82 25.09
N VAL A 689 17.94 26.15 24.36
CA VAL A 689 17.85 26.68 23.00
C VAL A 689 17.80 25.50 22.02
N MET A 690 16.75 25.42 21.19
CA MET A 690 16.55 24.31 20.26
C MET A 690 17.72 24.14 19.29
N ARG A 691 18.31 25.25 18.82
CA ARG A 691 19.48 25.27 17.92
C ARG A 691 20.65 24.42 18.41
N ASP A 692 20.87 24.35 19.72
CA ASP A 692 22.01 23.63 20.30
C ASP A 692 21.79 22.09 20.27
N TYR A 693 20.57 21.65 19.95
CA TYR A 693 20.12 20.25 20.02
C TYR A 693 19.46 19.74 18.74
N ILE A 694 19.49 20.50 17.64
CA ILE A 694 19.08 20.02 16.31
C ILE A 694 19.98 18.84 15.93
N ASN A 695 19.39 17.73 15.45
CA ASN A 695 20.09 16.49 15.11
C ASN A 695 20.90 15.89 16.27
N ARG A 696 20.57 16.23 17.53
CA ARG A 696 21.31 15.79 18.73
C ARG A 696 20.37 15.40 19.88
N PRO A 697 19.76 14.21 19.82
CA PRO A 697 18.74 13.78 20.77
C PRO A 697 19.27 13.48 22.17
N GLY A 698 20.59 13.36 22.37
CA GLY A 698 21.21 13.02 23.66
C GLY A 698 20.88 13.98 24.83
N VAL A 699 20.29 15.14 24.55
CA VAL A 699 19.72 16.03 25.60
C VAL A 699 18.54 15.40 26.33
N LEU A 700 17.78 14.53 25.67
CA LEU A 700 16.57 13.90 26.21
C LEU A 700 16.87 12.97 27.38
N GLU A 701 18.03 12.29 27.36
CA GLU A 701 18.44 11.36 28.41
C GLU A 701 19.08 12.04 29.64
N LYS A 702 19.20 13.38 29.63
CA LYS A 702 19.80 14.13 30.75
C LYS A 702 18.81 14.31 31.89
N GLY A 703 18.92 13.48 32.94
CA GLY A 703 18.11 13.63 34.15
C GLY A 703 16.61 13.56 33.84
N ASP A 704 15.85 14.58 34.23
CA ASP A 704 14.39 14.66 33.97
C ASP A 704 14.02 15.43 32.69
N TYR A 705 14.96 15.62 31.76
CA TYR A 705 14.73 16.51 30.61
C TYR A 705 13.62 16.02 29.69
N LEU A 706 13.53 14.71 29.41
CA LEU A 706 12.42 14.14 28.65
C LEU A 706 11.06 14.62 29.18
N ASP A 707 10.77 14.33 30.45
CA ASP A 707 9.47 14.63 31.04
C ASP A 707 9.28 16.14 31.23
N SER A 708 10.38 16.87 31.50
CA SER A 708 10.33 18.32 31.66
C SER A 708 10.07 19.06 30.34
N ILE A 709 10.59 18.56 29.23
CA ILE A 709 10.30 19.07 27.88
C ILE A 709 8.88 18.70 27.48
N ILE A 710 8.40 17.48 27.76
CA ILE A 710 6.99 17.09 27.52
C ILE A 710 6.05 18.07 28.25
N ARG A 711 6.30 18.32 29.55
CA ARG A 711 5.52 19.30 30.33
C ARG A 711 5.64 20.71 29.73
N GLY A 712 6.83 21.09 29.25
CA GLY A 712 7.05 22.35 28.54
C GLY A 712 6.22 22.47 27.26
N MET A 713 6.22 21.44 26.41
CA MET A 713 5.50 21.43 25.14
C MET A 713 4.00 21.65 25.32
N VAL A 714 3.41 21.14 26.40
CA VAL A 714 1.97 21.28 26.69
C VAL A 714 1.60 22.48 27.56
N THR A 715 2.57 23.27 28.04
CA THR A 715 2.32 24.47 28.88
C THR A 715 2.85 25.75 28.28
N GLN A 716 3.87 25.67 27.43
CA GLN A 716 4.41 26.79 26.69
C GLN A 716 3.53 27.07 25.47
N PRO A 717 3.22 28.35 25.19
CA PRO A 717 2.54 28.71 23.95
C PRO A 717 3.37 28.33 22.73
N ALA A 718 2.69 27.97 21.64
CA ALA A 718 3.27 27.98 20.31
C ALA A 718 3.67 29.41 19.92
N LEU A 719 4.38 29.56 18.81
CA LEU A 719 4.52 30.86 18.17
C LEU A 719 3.36 31.10 17.20
N THR A 720 3.14 32.34 16.83
CA THR A 720 2.21 32.74 15.78
C THR A 720 2.90 33.78 14.90
N PRO A 721 2.80 33.69 13.56
CA PRO A 721 3.27 34.77 12.69
C PRO A 721 2.40 36.02 12.89
N ASP A 722 2.92 37.22 12.58
CA ASP A 722 2.15 38.46 12.73
C ASP A 722 0.84 38.35 11.95
N ALA A 723 -0.28 38.56 12.66
CA ALA A 723 -1.61 38.29 12.17
C ALA A 723 -2.17 39.39 11.25
N TYR A 724 -1.44 40.49 11.10
CA TYR A 724 -1.88 41.65 10.35
C TYR A 724 -0.96 41.87 9.14
N CYS A 725 -1.51 41.71 7.94
CA CYS A 725 -0.87 42.19 6.72
C CYS A 725 -0.95 43.72 6.72
N ASP A 726 0.11 44.40 7.17
CA ASP A 726 0.20 45.87 7.15
C ASP A 726 0.39 46.33 5.69
N PRO A 727 -0.14 47.48 5.25
CA PRO A 727 0.28 48.13 4.01
C PRO A 727 1.80 48.12 3.74
N GLU A 728 2.64 48.23 4.77
CA GLU A 728 4.10 48.14 4.65
C GLU A 728 4.59 46.75 4.19
N ASP A 729 3.85 45.68 4.52
CA ASP A 729 4.16 44.31 4.10
C ASP A 729 3.87 44.06 2.62
N VAL A 730 2.82 44.72 2.10
CA VAL A 730 2.53 44.73 0.66
C VAL A 730 3.63 45.48 -0.10
N GLU A 731 4.16 46.57 0.45
CA GLU A 731 5.29 47.29 -0.16
C GLU A 731 6.56 46.42 -0.23
N LYS A 732 6.82 45.60 0.81
CA LYS A 732 7.93 44.62 0.78
C LYS A 732 7.74 43.58 -0.32
N LEU A 733 6.54 43.03 -0.51
CA LEU A 733 6.25 42.10 -1.60
C LEU A 733 6.43 42.75 -2.97
N ILE A 734 5.94 43.97 -3.17
CA ILE A 734 6.10 44.73 -4.42
C ILE A 734 7.59 45.04 -4.68
N SER A 735 8.40 45.20 -3.63
CA SER A 735 9.84 45.44 -3.80
C SER A 735 10.61 44.20 -4.27
N LEU A 736 10.06 43.01 -4.09
CA LEU A 736 10.69 41.73 -4.43
C LEU A 736 10.11 41.12 -5.71
N TYR A 737 8.77 41.12 -5.85
CA TYR A 737 8.06 40.47 -6.93
C TYR A 737 7.44 41.51 -7.86
N ASP A 738 7.76 41.41 -9.16
CA ASP A 738 7.21 42.29 -10.19
C ASP A 738 5.71 42.08 -10.43
N HIS A 739 5.19 40.87 -10.14
CA HIS A 739 3.80 40.50 -10.35
C HIS A 739 3.30 39.55 -9.25
N PRO A 740 2.04 39.66 -8.79
CA PRO A 740 1.47 38.75 -7.77
C PRO A 740 1.52 37.26 -8.14
N ASP A 741 1.38 36.93 -9.42
CA ASP A 741 1.45 35.53 -9.92
C ASP A 741 2.84 34.89 -9.76
N ASP A 742 3.86 35.67 -9.41
CA ASP A 742 5.23 35.21 -9.21
C ASP A 742 5.57 34.98 -7.72
N ILE A 743 4.65 35.31 -6.80
CA ILE A 743 4.82 35.05 -5.37
C ILE A 743 4.82 33.54 -5.12
N ASP A 744 5.87 33.05 -4.46
CA ASP A 744 5.97 31.65 -4.09
C ASP A 744 4.82 31.23 -3.15
N LEU A 745 4.17 30.09 -3.42
CA LEU A 745 3.01 29.65 -2.65
C LEU A 745 3.29 29.55 -1.15
N ILE A 746 4.51 29.17 -0.76
CA ILE A 746 4.93 29.11 0.65
C ILE A 746 4.99 30.50 1.30
N VAL A 747 5.34 31.55 0.55
CA VAL A 747 5.34 32.94 1.03
C VAL A 747 3.91 33.42 1.21
N GLY A 748 3.03 33.11 0.25
CA GLY A 748 1.61 33.42 0.36
C GLY A 748 0.95 32.75 1.57
N VAL A 749 1.22 31.47 1.78
CA VAL A 749 0.69 30.69 2.92
C VAL A 749 1.25 31.16 4.26
N LEU A 750 2.54 31.49 4.35
CA LEU A 750 3.14 31.78 5.66
C LEU A 750 2.89 33.22 6.15
N TRP A 751 2.42 34.13 5.30
CA TRP A 751 2.50 35.56 5.60
C TRP A 751 1.48 36.46 4.88
N SER A 752 1.28 36.32 3.56
CA SER A 752 0.52 37.34 2.80
C SER A 752 -1.01 37.22 2.83
N GLU A 753 -1.58 36.54 3.84
CA GLU A 753 -3.02 36.42 4.06
C GLU A 753 -3.34 36.66 5.54
N GLY A 754 -4.23 37.62 5.80
CA GLY A 754 -4.75 37.84 7.15
C GLY A 754 -5.46 36.58 7.64
N PHE A 755 -5.26 36.25 8.91
CA PHE A 755 -6.04 35.20 9.57
C PHE A 755 -7.52 35.54 9.47
N MET A 756 -8.35 34.58 9.11
CA MET A 756 -9.79 34.77 9.20
C MET A 756 -10.16 34.99 10.68
N GLU A 757 -11.05 35.95 11.01
CA GLU A 757 -11.40 36.37 12.39
C GLU A 757 -11.86 35.26 13.37
N LEU A 758 -12.00 34.00 12.91
CA LEU A 758 -12.39 32.82 13.69
C LEU A 758 -11.43 31.61 13.54
N TRP A 759 -10.28 31.75 12.86
CA TRP A 759 -9.54 30.59 12.34
C TRP A 759 -8.04 30.86 12.31
N GLN A 760 -7.21 29.95 12.81
CA GLN A 760 -5.75 30.09 12.77
C GLN A 760 -5.14 29.70 11.40
N VAL A 761 -5.82 30.05 10.30
CA VAL A 761 -5.40 29.70 8.93
C VAL A 761 -5.59 30.84 7.91
N PRO A 762 -4.59 31.05 7.04
CA PRO A 762 -4.75 31.72 5.74
C PRO A 762 -5.87 31.10 4.87
N HIS A 763 -6.56 31.90 4.06
CA HIS A 763 -7.63 31.47 3.14
C HIS A 763 -7.18 30.43 2.08
N ILE A 764 -6.06 30.66 1.41
CA ILE A 764 -5.46 29.75 0.42
C ILE A 764 -5.04 28.45 1.11
N TYR A 765 -4.51 28.53 2.33
CA TYR A 765 -4.15 27.37 3.11
C TYR A 765 -5.37 26.48 3.40
N ALA A 766 -6.45 27.07 3.90
CA ALA A 766 -7.71 26.37 4.15
C ALA A 766 -8.29 25.77 2.86
N SER A 767 -8.16 26.46 1.73
CA SER A 767 -8.63 25.99 0.42
C SER A 767 -7.81 24.80 -0.11
N CYS A 768 -6.48 24.82 0.04
CA CYS A 768 -5.61 23.69 -0.33
C CYS A 768 -5.89 22.43 0.51
N LEU A 769 -6.45 22.57 1.71
CA LEU A 769 -6.85 21.45 2.58
C LEU A 769 -8.30 20.99 2.36
N ASN A 770 -9.21 21.91 2.02
CA ASN A 770 -10.65 21.64 1.93
C ASN A 770 -11.17 21.28 0.53
N ASN A 771 -10.37 21.39 -0.54
CA ASN A 771 -10.87 21.18 -1.92
C ASN A 771 -11.13 19.70 -2.26
N PHE A 772 -12.15 19.13 -1.62
CA PHE A 772 -12.77 17.85 -1.96
C PHE A 772 -14.20 18.04 -2.53
N THR A 773 -14.71 19.28 -2.64
CA THR A 773 -16.12 19.53 -2.99
C THR A 773 -16.37 20.26 -4.32
N GLU A 774 -15.34 20.76 -5.03
CA GLU A 774 -15.53 21.41 -6.34
C GLU A 774 -14.69 20.75 -7.46
N LEU A 775 -15.01 19.49 -7.77
CA LEU A 775 -14.76 18.91 -9.09
C LEU A 775 -16.06 18.27 -9.58
N GLY A 776 -16.96 19.14 -10.04
CA GLY A 776 -18.13 18.80 -10.86
C GLY A 776 -17.85 19.05 -12.33
#